data_AF-A0A934B1X9-F1
#
_entry.id   AF-A0A934B1X9-F1
#
_cell.length_a   1.000
_cell.length_b   1.000
_cell.length_c   1.000
_cell.angle_alpha   90.00
_cell.angle_beta   90.00
_cell.angle_gamma   90.00
#
_symmetry.space_group_name_H-M   'P 1'
#
loop_
_entity.id
_entity.type
_entity.pdbx_description
1 polymer ?
#
loop_
_entity_poly.entity_id
_entity_poly.type
_entity_poly.pdbx_seq_one_letter_code
_entity_poly.pdbx_strand_id
1 'polypeptide(L)'
;MITNIDKLTEHGCSGDNKDKVCRSRGGESCAFDGAMIVLQPIADAAHIVHGPIACCGNSWEGRGTLSSKHNLHRMGFTTDMNEMDIVYGSEEKLFKSIIQTSHSVKPKAIFVYATCVSGLTGENIESVCKRAEEKLGIRVIPVNAPGFVGPKNLGNRIAGEVLLDYVIGTGKPPSGNHNSPCPPLILRGGGEAGGVTLKDEFQGTVNLIGEYNIAGDLWFVGPLLKEAGLNILSRITGDSTFEEITYAHHAKLNVVVCSRALVNVAKEMDRRYGIPCIEVSFFGKTEMSKALRRIGARVRGQGAREDIEILIAREEKQLDERLKPYSHLKGKKAVLYTGGVKSWSFISALLDLGIEIVAVGTKKSTFEDEEKMKDILGEDAPLVEDVTPKNLLRLLKERNADVLVAGGRNQYLAIKEGFPFVDVNQERHVAYAGYEGLVNFAEQISNSMKFYKGVGDWGLGIGEDKNSQSVAFTNPRPPTPNPCLINPLKHSQSMGAAIALQGIDRALPIIHGAQGCTFLGKVLITKHFREPIALAGTKLFTEDVVLGSEEKLISTIDDFIKKNTPDVIGVLTSGLSEAKGDDVEGALKRGKGQGSRVKVIHVHTPDYEGGLETGYVKAVEAVLGAILTCPLPLASCPEHQINVLAGSHLTPADFTELREIIESFGLKPIILPDLSALDGSRQGFSALAVGGTTVDDIAAMSKSAFTLAIGASMEPPAKLLNEKFGIEYSVAESLSGLNDTDIFMRMLSFLSGNPLPVKYERQRKILIDGMRDAHFYLSGKKVCTALEPDLSIQTSRWLKEMAVDVELAVVPVNSGAAAMISAINIVAGDLHSINGDFDLLISNSHAEDTADRLGVPLYQMGFPVYKVMGYTSRTTIGYRGSLAMINEAANLLLRRHDHEQT
;
A
#
# COMPACT_ATOMS: atom_id res chain seq x y z
N MET A 1 0.67 10.94 -29.87
CA MET A 1 -0.74 11.38 -30.00
C MET A 1 -1.64 10.21 -29.64
N ILE A 2 -2.52 10.43 -28.68
CA ILE A 2 -3.32 9.43 -27.95
C ILE A 2 -4.44 8.91 -28.87
N THR A 3 -4.23 7.82 -29.62
CA THR A 3 -5.17 7.40 -30.69
C THR A 3 -6.23 6.38 -30.29
N ASN A 4 -6.28 5.92 -29.03
CA ASN A 4 -7.31 4.95 -28.58
C ASN A 4 -8.20 5.43 -27.40
N ILE A 5 -7.94 6.58 -26.77
CA ILE A 5 -8.84 7.09 -25.70
C ILE A 5 -10.21 7.52 -26.27
N ASP A 6 -10.26 8.00 -27.51
CA ASP A 6 -11.52 8.39 -28.15
C ASP A 6 -12.46 7.20 -28.42
N LYS A 7 -11.92 5.98 -28.62
CA LYS A 7 -12.75 4.77 -28.74
C LYS A 7 -13.42 4.41 -27.40
N LEU A 8 -12.72 4.65 -26.29
CA LEU A 8 -13.20 4.36 -24.92
C LEU A 8 -14.29 5.32 -24.44
N THR A 9 -14.36 6.53 -25.00
CA THR A 9 -15.42 7.51 -24.72
C THR A 9 -16.66 7.31 -25.60
N GLU A 10 -16.53 6.63 -26.75
CA GLU A 10 -17.62 6.42 -27.72
C GLU A 10 -18.35 5.07 -27.59
N HIS A 11 -17.66 3.99 -27.19
CA HIS A 11 -18.27 2.65 -27.14
C HIS A 11 -19.00 2.38 -25.82
N GLY A 12 -20.26 2.82 -25.76
CA GLY A 12 -21.19 2.39 -24.71
C GLY A 12 -22.47 3.21 -24.53
N CYS A 13 -22.66 4.33 -25.25
CA CYS A 13 -23.79 5.23 -25.01
C CYS A 13 -24.73 5.32 -26.22
N SER A 14 -25.92 4.75 -26.09
CA SER A 14 -27.10 5.22 -26.84
C SER A 14 -27.39 6.69 -26.48
N GLY A 15 -27.82 7.47 -27.48
CA GLY A 15 -27.96 8.92 -27.42
C GLY A 15 -28.76 9.46 -26.23
N ASP A 16 -28.45 10.71 -25.87
CA ASP A 16 -29.04 11.62 -24.86
C ASP A 16 -28.37 11.75 -23.48
N ASN A 17 -27.30 11.01 -23.15
CA ASN A 17 -26.60 11.18 -21.85
C ASN A 17 -25.05 11.12 -21.91
N LYS A 18 -24.45 11.67 -22.98
CA LYS A 18 -22.98 11.69 -23.18
C LYS A 18 -22.19 12.35 -22.03
N ASP A 19 -22.78 13.33 -21.33
CA ASP A 19 -22.09 14.09 -20.28
C ASP A 19 -22.04 13.41 -18.90
N LYS A 20 -22.86 12.38 -18.65
CA LYS A 20 -23.01 11.77 -17.31
C LYS A 20 -22.44 10.36 -17.18
N VAL A 21 -22.36 9.58 -18.26
CA VAL A 21 -21.96 8.16 -18.22
C VAL A 21 -20.44 7.97 -18.35
N CYS A 22 -19.74 8.85 -19.07
CA CYS A 22 -18.28 8.81 -19.23
C CYS A 22 -17.51 9.46 -18.08
N ARG A 23 -18.18 10.25 -17.22
CA ARG A 23 -17.61 10.82 -16.00
C ARG A 23 -18.05 10.01 -14.80
N SER A 24 -17.45 8.83 -14.57
CA SER A 24 -17.52 8.26 -13.23
C SER A 24 -16.86 9.26 -12.27
N ARG A 25 -17.66 10.04 -11.54
CA ARG A 25 -17.23 11.10 -10.61
C ARG A 25 -16.48 10.58 -9.37
N GLY A 26 -16.04 9.33 -9.36
CA GLY A 26 -15.48 8.69 -8.17
C GLY A 26 -14.61 7.48 -8.47
N GLY A 27 -13.33 7.72 -8.76
CA GLY A 27 -12.25 6.79 -8.43
C GLY A 27 -11.41 7.42 -7.33
N GLU A 28 -11.06 6.70 -6.27
CA GLU A 28 -10.18 7.24 -5.23
C GLU A 28 -8.71 7.34 -5.67
N SER A 29 -8.35 6.72 -6.80
CA SER A 29 -7.00 6.58 -7.34
C SER A 29 -6.95 6.86 -8.86
N CYS A 30 -5.76 6.83 -9.46
CA CYS A 30 -5.50 7.18 -10.86
C CYS A 30 -5.63 6.00 -11.84
N ALA A 31 -5.58 6.29 -13.15
CA ALA A 31 -5.65 5.29 -14.21
C ALA A 31 -4.53 4.23 -14.14
N PHE A 32 -3.30 4.61 -13.81
CA PHE A 32 -2.19 3.66 -13.61
C PHE A 32 -2.53 2.58 -12.57
N ASP A 33 -2.99 3.01 -11.38
CA ASP A 33 -3.40 2.07 -10.33
C ASP A 33 -4.52 1.17 -10.84
N GLY A 34 -5.52 1.74 -11.53
CA GLY A 34 -6.59 1.00 -12.21
C GLY A 34 -6.10 -0.12 -13.14
N ALA A 35 -5.14 0.20 -14.01
CA ALA A 35 -4.58 -0.78 -14.94
C ALA A 35 -3.82 -1.90 -14.20
N MET A 36 -3.07 -1.57 -13.14
CA MET A 36 -2.42 -2.56 -12.30
C MET A 36 -3.42 -3.47 -11.59
N ILE A 37 -4.58 -2.96 -11.11
CA ILE A 37 -5.60 -3.81 -10.44
C ILE A 37 -6.04 -4.97 -11.32
N VAL A 38 -6.21 -4.69 -12.59
CA VAL A 38 -6.70 -5.68 -13.54
C VAL A 38 -5.60 -6.63 -13.92
N LEU A 39 -4.42 -6.14 -14.29
CA LEU A 39 -3.39 -6.97 -14.89
C LEU A 39 -2.49 -7.66 -13.87
N GLN A 40 -2.19 -7.02 -12.73
CA GLN A 40 -1.28 -7.55 -11.72
C GLN A 40 -1.67 -8.96 -11.23
N PRO A 41 -2.95 -9.31 -11.00
CA PRO A 41 -3.35 -10.66 -10.58
C PRO A 41 -2.94 -11.85 -11.47
N ILE A 42 -2.37 -11.62 -12.65
CA ILE A 42 -1.85 -12.66 -13.54
C ILE A 42 -0.57 -13.24 -12.93
N ALA A 43 -0.67 -14.44 -12.37
CA ALA A 43 0.25 -15.01 -11.40
C ALA A 43 1.70 -15.20 -11.89
N ASP A 44 1.87 -15.42 -13.18
CA ASP A 44 3.12 -15.79 -13.85
C ASP A 44 3.67 -14.68 -14.78
N ALA A 45 3.11 -13.48 -14.69
CA ALA A 45 3.55 -12.30 -15.43
C ALA A 45 4.36 -11.33 -14.55
N ALA A 46 5.34 -10.65 -15.13
CA ALA A 46 6.06 -9.56 -14.49
C ALA A 46 5.44 -8.20 -14.88
N HIS A 47 5.39 -7.27 -13.92
CA HIS A 47 4.74 -5.97 -14.07
C HIS A 47 5.76 -4.85 -13.85
N ILE A 48 6.32 -4.31 -14.93
CA ILE A 48 7.36 -3.26 -14.91
C ILE A 48 6.70 -1.88 -14.96
N VAL A 49 6.88 -1.11 -13.88
CA VAL A 49 6.45 0.28 -13.80
C VAL A 49 7.53 1.18 -14.40
N HIS A 50 7.24 1.79 -15.55
CA HIS A 50 8.15 2.73 -16.20
C HIS A 50 7.88 4.16 -15.72
N GLY A 51 8.68 4.58 -14.73
CA GLY A 51 8.50 5.88 -14.08
C GLY A 51 9.44 6.11 -12.90
N PRO A 52 9.33 7.27 -12.23
CA PRO A 52 9.96 7.52 -10.94
C PRO A 52 9.43 6.59 -9.84
N ILE A 53 10.15 6.52 -8.71
CA ILE A 53 9.90 5.49 -7.68
C ILE A 53 8.48 5.47 -7.12
N ALA A 54 7.81 6.63 -7.01
CA ALA A 54 6.55 6.80 -6.30
C ALA A 54 5.45 5.83 -6.76
N CYS A 55 5.37 5.53 -8.06
CA CYS A 55 4.32 4.65 -8.58
C CYS A 55 4.50 3.20 -8.12
N CYS A 56 5.73 2.70 -7.99
CA CYS A 56 6.03 1.33 -7.55
C CYS A 56 6.20 1.27 -6.02
N GLY A 57 7.09 2.10 -5.45
CA GLY A 57 7.40 2.10 -4.02
C GLY A 57 6.19 2.35 -3.12
N ASN A 58 5.21 3.16 -3.56
CA ASN A 58 4.03 3.47 -2.75
C ASN A 58 2.84 2.52 -2.97
N SER A 59 2.85 1.71 -4.04
CA SER A 59 1.73 0.81 -4.38
C SER A 59 2.03 -0.68 -4.17
N TRP A 60 3.28 -1.03 -3.94
CA TRP A 60 3.75 -2.41 -3.75
C TRP A 60 3.04 -3.10 -2.57
N GLU A 61 2.74 -4.40 -2.71
CA GLU A 61 1.91 -5.23 -1.82
C GLU A 61 0.53 -4.63 -1.46
N GLY A 62 0.01 -3.69 -2.26
CA GLY A 62 -1.27 -3.04 -2.02
C GLY A 62 -2.51 -3.95 -2.12
N ARG A 63 -2.37 -5.22 -2.53
CA ARG A 63 -3.50 -6.11 -2.87
C ARG A 63 -3.33 -7.51 -2.29
N GLY A 64 -4.37 -8.01 -1.61
CA GLY A 64 -4.45 -9.37 -1.05
C GLY A 64 -4.84 -10.46 -2.06
N THR A 65 -4.45 -10.33 -3.33
CA THR A 65 -4.71 -11.36 -4.35
C THR A 65 -3.80 -12.56 -4.09
N LEU A 66 -4.41 -13.74 -3.95
CA LEU A 66 -3.70 -15.01 -3.83
C LEU A 66 -3.66 -15.74 -5.17
N SER A 67 -2.63 -16.56 -5.38
CA SER A 67 -2.60 -17.51 -6.47
C SER A 67 -2.16 -18.89 -5.99
N SER A 68 -2.73 -19.91 -6.61
CA SER A 68 -2.41 -21.33 -6.44
C SER A 68 -1.23 -21.79 -7.33
N LYS A 69 -0.79 -20.96 -8.28
CA LYS A 69 0.19 -21.34 -9.30
C LYS A 69 1.55 -20.69 -9.07
N HIS A 70 1.64 -19.37 -9.19
CA HIS A 70 2.88 -18.59 -9.11
C HIS A 70 2.65 -17.30 -8.31
N ASN A 71 3.71 -16.72 -7.75
CA ASN A 71 3.65 -15.50 -6.93
C ASN A 71 4.35 -14.31 -7.58
N LEU A 72 4.63 -14.38 -8.89
CA LEU A 72 5.41 -13.34 -9.57
C LEU A 72 4.70 -11.98 -9.57
N HIS A 73 3.37 -11.99 -9.54
CA HIS A 73 2.53 -10.80 -9.42
C HIS A 73 2.74 -9.98 -8.14
N ARG A 74 3.28 -10.60 -7.08
CA ARG A 74 3.55 -9.94 -5.80
C ARG A 74 4.84 -9.12 -5.84
N MET A 75 5.71 -9.37 -6.81
CA MET A 75 6.98 -8.67 -6.96
C MET A 75 6.77 -7.29 -7.61
N GLY A 76 7.50 -6.28 -7.12
CA GLY A 76 7.49 -4.93 -7.69
C GLY A 76 8.66 -4.72 -8.64
N PHE A 77 8.43 -4.28 -9.88
CA PHE A 77 9.50 -3.99 -10.84
C PHE A 77 9.40 -2.54 -11.28
N THR A 78 10.52 -1.80 -11.27
CA THR A 78 10.52 -0.40 -11.68
C THR A 78 11.81 0.00 -12.39
N THR A 79 11.70 0.93 -13.33
CA THR A 79 12.87 1.56 -13.95
C THR A 79 13.48 2.64 -13.09
N ASP A 80 12.80 3.10 -12.02
CA ASP A 80 13.22 4.21 -11.14
C ASP A 80 13.88 5.35 -11.93
N MET A 81 13.09 6.01 -12.79
CA MET A 81 13.59 7.08 -13.65
C MET A 81 14.18 8.20 -12.79
N ASN A 82 15.42 8.59 -13.09
CA ASN A 82 16.08 9.75 -12.48
C ASN A 82 15.93 11.00 -13.37
N GLU A 83 16.50 12.13 -12.94
CA GLU A 83 16.45 13.38 -13.72
C GLU A 83 17.03 13.24 -15.13
N MET A 84 18.16 12.53 -15.28
CA MET A 84 18.81 12.32 -16.58
C MET A 84 17.93 11.49 -17.52
N ASP A 85 17.23 10.48 -16.99
CA ASP A 85 16.27 9.67 -17.73
C ASP A 85 15.10 10.52 -18.25
N ILE A 86 14.67 11.54 -17.50
CA ILE A 86 13.59 12.46 -17.89
C ILE A 86 14.07 13.44 -18.98
N VAL A 87 15.28 13.98 -18.85
CA VAL A 87 15.83 14.98 -19.77
C VAL A 87 16.27 14.35 -21.10
N TYR A 88 16.94 13.20 -21.05
CA TYR A 88 17.55 12.57 -22.23
C TYR A 88 16.76 11.39 -22.79
N GLY A 89 15.69 10.97 -22.12
CA GLY A 89 14.88 9.80 -22.46
C GLY A 89 15.43 8.51 -21.85
N SER A 90 14.52 7.60 -21.54
CA SER A 90 14.80 6.39 -20.74
C SER A 90 14.41 5.08 -21.44
N GLU A 91 14.09 5.15 -22.74
CA GLU A 91 13.74 3.99 -23.58
C GLU A 91 14.81 2.88 -23.57
N GLU A 92 16.10 3.26 -23.59
CA GLU A 92 17.19 2.29 -23.53
C GLU A 92 17.34 1.66 -22.13
N LYS A 93 17.09 2.45 -21.07
CA LYS A 93 17.03 1.95 -19.69
C LYS A 93 15.86 0.97 -19.54
N LEU A 94 14.69 1.30 -20.10
CA LEU A 94 13.53 0.41 -20.13
C LEU A 94 13.85 -0.89 -20.84
N PHE A 95 14.45 -0.83 -22.03
CA PHE A 95 14.84 -2.04 -22.77
C PHE A 95 15.74 -2.94 -21.93
N LYS A 96 16.81 -2.38 -21.35
CA LYS A 96 17.71 -3.13 -20.47
C LYS A 96 16.98 -3.70 -19.24
N SER A 97 16.04 -2.94 -18.69
CA SER A 97 15.20 -3.37 -17.55
C SER A 97 14.32 -4.57 -17.90
N ILE A 98 13.72 -4.60 -19.09
CA ILE A 98 12.93 -5.73 -19.57
C ILE A 98 13.81 -6.97 -19.73
N ILE A 99 15.00 -6.83 -20.34
CA ILE A 99 15.94 -7.94 -20.50
C ILE A 99 16.40 -8.47 -19.14
N GLN A 100 16.79 -7.59 -18.21
CA GLN A 100 17.20 -7.96 -16.85
C GLN A 100 16.08 -8.71 -16.13
N THR A 101 14.85 -8.19 -16.17
CA THR A 101 13.68 -8.83 -15.55
C THR A 101 13.47 -10.22 -16.13
N SER A 102 13.49 -10.36 -17.46
CA SER A 102 13.32 -11.66 -18.12
C SER A 102 14.38 -12.69 -17.70
N HIS A 103 15.63 -12.28 -17.53
CA HIS A 103 16.70 -13.18 -17.11
C HIS A 103 16.62 -13.54 -15.61
N SER A 104 16.21 -12.59 -14.77
CA SER A 104 16.22 -12.74 -13.31
C SER A 104 15.08 -13.63 -12.81
N VAL A 105 13.85 -13.42 -13.33
CA VAL A 105 12.64 -14.09 -12.81
C VAL A 105 11.91 -14.97 -13.84
N LYS A 106 12.37 -14.99 -15.09
CA LYS A 106 11.85 -15.85 -16.18
C LYS A 106 10.30 -15.85 -16.30
N PRO A 107 9.67 -14.67 -16.46
CA PRO A 107 8.22 -14.55 -16.56
C PRO A 107 7.67 -15.21 -17.84
N LYS A 108 6.38 -15.54 -17.84
CA LYS A 108 5.67 -15.97 -19.06
C LYS A 108 5.28 -14.81 -19.96
N ALA A 109 5.06 -13.62 -19.38
CA ALA A 109 4.84 -12.37 -20.09
C ALA A 109 5.29 -11.18 -19.23
N ILE A 110 5.58 -10.05 -19.87
CA ILE A 110 5.96 -8.81 -19.20
C ILE A 110 4.96 -7.71 -19.59
N PHE A 111 4.29 -7.10 -18.62
CA PHE A 111 3.50 -5.89 -18.82
C PHE A 111 4.33 -4.66 -18.43
N VAL A 112 4.36 -3.66 -19.30
CA VAL A 112 5.16 -2.44 -19.12
C VAL A 112 4.24 -1.23 -19.01
N TYR A 113 4.20 -0.58 -17.86
CA TYR A 113 3.25 0.51 -17.57
C TYR A 113 3.86 1.88 -17.80
N ALA A 114 3.21 2.70 -18.62
CA ALA A 114 3.47 4.12 -18.70
C ALA A 114 2.92 4.83 -17.46
N THR A 115 3.72 5.68 -16.83
CA THR A 115 3.31 6.54 -15.71
C THR A 115 3.13 7.99 -16.15
N CYS A 116 2.82 8.90 -15.21
CA CYS A 116 2.65 10.32 -15.52
C CYS A 116 3.88 10.94 -16.21
N VAL A 117 5.09 10.60 -15.75
CA VAL A 117 6.32 11.21 -16.28
C VAL A 117 6.65 10.67 -17.66
N SER A 118 6.67 9.34 -17.84
CA SER A 118 6.92 8.73 -19.16
C SER A 118 5.86 9.13 -20.20
N GLY A 119 4.60 9.31 -19.75
CA GLY A 119 3.52 9.81 -20.59
C GLY A 119 3.66 11.29 -20.97
N LEU A 120 4.27 12.10 -20.11
CA LEU A 120 4.53 13.53 -20.36
C LEU A 120 5.74 13.72 -21.30
N THR A 121 6.81 12.95 -21.10
CA THR A 121 8.01 12.97 -21.95
C THR A 121 7.74 12.37 -23.34
N GLY A 122 6.68 11.57 -23.48
CA GLY A 122 6.21 11.06 -24.77
C GLY A 122 7.03 9.87 -25.30
N GLU A 123 7.57 9.04 -24.40
CA GLU A 123 8.37 7.87 -24.75
C GLU A 123 7.60 6.82 -25.55
N ASN A 124 8.27 6.18 -26.51
CA ASN A 124 7.69 5.16 -27.37
C ASN A 124 7.85 3.76 -26.75
N ILE A 125 7.11 3.53 -25.66
CA ILE A 125 7.11 2.27 -24.91
C ILE A 125 6.71 1.10 -25.80
N GLU A 126 5.81 1.31 -26.76
CA GLU A 126 5.34 0.29 -27.71
C GLU A 126 6.48 -0.25 -28.58
N SER A 127 7.30 0.64 -29.14
CA SER A 127 8.48 0.27 -29.92
C SER A 127 9.51 -0.50 -29.08
N VAL A 128 9.75 -0.03 -27.85
CA VAL A 128 10.68 -0.70 -26.92
C VAL A 128 10.18 -2.10 -26.55
N CYS A 129 8.89 -2.25 -26.26
CA CYS A 129 8.27 -3.54 -25.96
C CYS A 129 8.39 -4.50 -27.14
N LYS A 130 8.07 -4.04 -28.36
CA LYS A 130 8.22 -4.86 -29.57
C LYS A 130 9.66 -5.32 -29.78
N ARG A 131 10.64 -4.42 -29.64
CA ARG A 131 12.07 -4.73 -29.73
C ARG A 131 12.50 -5.76 -28.67
N ALA A 132 11.98 -5.66 -27.45
CA ALA A 132 12.28 -6.60 -26.37
C ALA A 132 11.62 -7.97 -26.60
N GLU A 133 10.38 -8.00 -27.09
CA GLU A 133 9.66 -9.21 -27.46
C GLU A 133 10.39 -9.99 -28.57
N GLU A 134 10.85 -9.31 -29.62
CA GLU A 134 11.66 -9.92 -30.71
C GLU A 134 12.96 -10.55 -30.18
N LYS A 135 13.57 -9.94 -29.16
CA LYS A 135 14.82 -10.42 -28.57
C LYS A 135 14.63 -11.59 -27.60
N LEU A 136 13.57 -11.56 -26.79
CA LEU A 136 13.36 -12.51 -25.70
C LEU A 136 12.50 -13.73 -26.12
N GLY A 137 11.67 -13.59 -27.16
CA GLY A 137 10.73 -14.62 -27.57
C GLY A 137 9.55 -14.83 -26.60
N ILE A 138 9.34 -13.91 -25.65
CA ILE A 138 8.17 -13.85 -24.76
C ILE A 138 7.38 -12.57 -25.02
N ARG A 139 6.08 -12.57 -24.69
CA ARG A 139 5.22 -11.40 -24.87
C ARG A 139 5.68 -10.26 -23.97
N VAL A 140 5.89 -9.08 -24.57
CA VAL A 140 6.18 -7.83 -23.84
C VAL A 140 5.12 -6.80 -24.25
N ILE A 141 4.26 -6.42 -23.32
CA ILE A 141 2.99 -5.77 -23.60
C ILE A 141 2.99 -4.35 -23.01
N PRO A 142 2.87 -3.30 -23.82
CA PRO A 142 2.77 -1.92 -23.33
C PRO A 142 1.39 -1.65 -22.72
N VAL A 143 1.37 -0.91 -21.62
CA VAL A 143 0.16 -0.48 -20.90
C VAL A 143 0.21 1.04 -20.73
N ASN A 144 -0.40 1.75 -21.67
CA ASN A 144 -0.42 3.21 -21.68
C ASN A 144 -1.53 3.75 -20.75
N ALA A 145 -1.27 3.80 -19.45
CA ALA A 145 -2.20 4.32 -18.45
C ALA A 145 -1.58 5.39 -17.53
N PRO A 146 -1.01 6.50 -18.04
CA PRO A 146 -0.49 7.58 -17.18
C PRO A 146 -1.54 8.08 -16.19
N GLY A 147 -1.14 8.38 -14.95
CA GLY A 147 -2.10 8.67 -13.89
C GLY A 147 -3.03 9.86 -14.14
N PHE A 148 -2.59 10.88 -14.89
CA PHE A 148 -3.39 12.06 -15.20
C PHE A 148 -4.46 11.82 -16.28
N VAL A 149 -4.42 10.71 -17.03
CA VAL A 149 -5.40 10.46 -18.13
C VAL A 149 -6.80 10.21 -17.60
N GLY A 150 -6.95 9.83 -16.33
CA GLY A 150 -8.24 9.69 -15.71
C GLY A 150 -8.24 8.89 -14.40
N PRO A 151 -9.44 8.59 -13.88
CA PRO A 151 -9.60 7.85 -12.64
C PRO A 151 -9.30 6.36 -12.81
N LYS A 152 -9.15 5.66 -11.68
CA LYS A 152 -9.02 4.20 -11.58
C LYS A 152 -9.92 3.39 -12.52
N ASN A 153 -11.19 3.78 -12.66
CA ASN A 153 -12.13 3.05 -13.53
C ASN A 153 -11.74 3.09 -15.01
N LEU A 154 -11.17 4.20 -15.49
CA LEU A 154 -10.64 4.31 -16.84
C LEU A 154 -9.43 3.39 -16.99
N GLY A 155 -8.54 3.37 -16.00
CA GLY A 155 -7.42 2.44 -15.92
C GLY A 155 -7.80 0.98 -16.08
N ASN A 156 -8.86 0.54 -15.40
CA ASN A 156 -9.37 -0.82 -15.53
C ASN A 156 -9.79 -1.15 -16.97
N ARG A 157 -10.44 -0.20 -17.65
CA ARG A 157 -10.88 -0.38 -19.05
C ARG A 157 -9.69 -0.47 -20.00
N ILE A 158 -8.69 0.40 -19.82
CA ILE A 158 -7.43 0.37 -20.58
C ILE A 158 -6.77 -1.01 -20.44
N ALA A 159 -6.67 -1.54 -19.22
CA ALA A 159 -6.15 -2.88 -19.01
C ALA A 159 -6.99 -3.98 -19.70
N GLY A 160 -8.31 -3.86 -19.68
CA GLY A 160 -9.20 -4.76 -20.42
C GLY A 160 -8.95 -4.74 -21.93
N GLU A 161 -8.74 -3.56 -22.52
CA GLU A 161 -8.37 -3.41 -23.94
C GLU A 161 -7.00 -4.00 -24.24
N VAL A 162 -6.02 -3.79 -23.35
CA VAL A 162 -4.70 -4.43 -23.48
C VAL A 162 -4.83 -5.96 -23.53
N LEU A 163 -5.67 -6.57 -22.70
CA LEU A 163 -5.92 -8.01 -22.76
C LEU A 163 -6.56 -8.43 -24.09
N LEU A 164 -7.54 -7.68 -24.59
CA LEU A 164 -8.22 -7.96 -25.86
C LEU A 164 -7.32 -7.83 -27.09
N ASP A 165 -6.42 -6.85 -27.09
CA ASP A 165 -5.62 -6.51 -28.25
C ASP A 165 -4.30 -7.30 -28.32
N TYR A 166 -3.73 -7.67 -27.16
CA TYR A 166 -2.42 -8.32 -27.11
C TYR A 166 -2.41 -9.76 -26.57
N VAL A 167 -3.48 -10.23 -25.91
CA VAL A 167 -3.46 -11.50 -25.17
C VAL A 167 -4.55 -12.46 -25.65
N ILE A 168 -5.82 -12.09 -25.51
CA ILE A 168 -6.96 -12.93 -25.84
C ILE A 168 -6.96 -13.20 -27.35
N GLY A 169 -7.08 -14.46 -27.76
CA GLY A 169 -7.08 -14.84 -29.18
C GLY A 169 -5.73 -15.35 -29.70
N THR A 170 -4.68 -15.34 -28.88
CA THR A 170 -3.32 -15.65 -29.33
C THR A 170 -2.88 -17.09 -29.08
N GLY A 171 -3.56 -17.83 -28.21
CA GLY A 171 -3.17 -19.18 -27.80
C GLY A 171 -4.24 -20.23 -28.07
N LYS A 172 -3.85 -21.50 -27.94
CA LYS A 172 -4.77 -22.64 -28.04
C LYS A 172 -4.86 -23.34 -26.68
N PRO A 173 -6.03 -23.85 -26.28
CA PRO A 173 -6.18 -24.61 -25.06
C PRO A 173 -5.38 -25.92 -25.15
N PRO A 174 -4.88 -26.45 -24.02
CA PRO A 174 -4.11 -27.69 -24.00
C PRO A 174 -4.96 -28.89 -24.46
N SER A 175 -4.40 -29.72 -25.34
CA SER A 175 -5.04 -30.94 -25.85
C SER A 175 -5.01 -32.05 -24.79
N GLY A 176 -6.10 -32.24 -24.05
CA GLY A 176 -6.22 -33.28 -23.04
C GLY A 176 -7.46 -33.14 -22.17
N ASN A 177 -7.99 -34.27 -21.71
CA ASN A 177 -9.21 -34.37 -20.90
C ASN A 177 -9.16 -33.38 -19.70
N HIS A 178 -10.10 -32.45 -19.63
CA HIS A 178 -10.15 -31.30 -18.70
C HIS A 178 -10.33 -31.66 -17.20
N ASN A 179 -9.93 -32.86 -16.78
CA ASN A 179 -10.30 -33.47 -15.51
C ASN A 179 -9.20 -33.56 -14.43
N SER A 180 -8.00 -32.99 -14.61
CA SER A 180 -6.96 -32.96 -13.57
C SER A 180 -6.59 -31.55 -13.11
N PRO A 181 -6.27 -31.34 -11.82
CA PRO A 181 -5.48 -30.18 -11.42
C PRO A 181 -4.04 -30.38 -11.96
N CYS A 182 -3.52 -29.43 -12.75
CA CYS A 182 -2.21 -29.53 -13.47
C CYS A 182 -0.98 -29.85 -12.58
N PRO A 183 0.21 -30.26 -13.12
CA PRO A 183 0.60 -30.83 -14.44
C PRO A 183 1.60 -32.06 -14.34
N PRO A 184 2.27 -32.55 -15.42
CA PRO A 184 3.60 -32.00 -15.79
C PRO A 184 3.94 -31.91 -17.30
N LEU A 185 4.92 -31.05 -17.60
CA LEU A 185 5.71 -30.93 -18.85
C LEU A 185 6.62 -32.15 -19.09
N ILE A 186 6.60 -32.77 -20.28
CA ILE A 186 7.77 -33.43 -20.89
C ILE A 186 7.77 -33.19 -22.41
N LEU A 187 8.97 -32.88 -22.94
CA LEU A 187 9.31 -32.65 -24.35
C LEU A 187 9.26 -33.92 -25.22
N ARG A 188 8.90 -33.70 -26.50
CA ARG A 188 9.22 -34.48 -27.73
C ARG A 188 8.71 -35.91 -27.88
N GLY A 189 7.94 -36.12 -28.96
CA GLY A 189 7.79 -37.41 -29.64
C GLY A 189 6.58 -37.41 -30.56
N GLY A 190 6.79 -37.40 -31.88
CA GLY A 190 5.72 -37.34 -32.88
C GLY A 190 4.84 -38.61 -32.92
N GLY A 191 3.58 -38.40 -33.31
CA GLY A 191 2.62 -39.46 -33.64
C GLY A 191 1.31 -38.81 -34.05
N GLU A 192 0.89 -39.04 -35.29
CA GLU A 192 -0.33 -38.51 -35.89
C GLU A 192 -1.58 -38.99 -35.12
N ALA A 193 -2.40 -38.05 -34.65
CA ALA A 193 -3.72 -38.33 -34.08
C ALA A 193 -4.81 -38.04 -35.10
N GLY A 194 -5.62 -39.07 -35.38
CA GLY A 194 -6.75 -39.04 -36.28
C GLY A 194 -7.81 -37.99 -35.89
N GLY A 195 -8.51 -37.50 -36.91
CA GLY A 195 -9.45 -36.39 -36.82
C GLY A 195 -10.61 -36.65 -35.86
N VAL A 196 -10.60 -35.94 -34.74
CA VAL A 196 -11.80 -35.57 -33.99
C VAL A 196 -12.06 -34.09 -34.29
N THR A 197 -13.29 -33.76 -34.66
CA THR A 197 -13.68 -32.40 -35.00
C THR A 197 -13.66 -31.54 -33.73
N LEU A 198 -12.81 -30.51 -33.68
CA LEU A 198 -12.57 -29.58 -32.56
C LEU A 198 -13.83 -28.91 -31.92
N LYS A 199 -15.04 -29.13 -32.44
CA LYS A 199 -16.28 -28.50 -31.98
C LYS A 199 -16.93 -29.17 -30.76
N ASP A 200 -16.60 -30.42 -30.44
CA ASP A 200 -17.22 -31.15 -29.33
C ASP A 200 -16.43 -31.11 -28.01
N GLU A 201 -15.14 -30.74 -28.01
CA GLU A 201 -14.27 -30.79 -26.83
C GLU A 201 -14.53 -29.70 -25.76
N PHE A 202 -15.21 -28.60 -26.10
CA PHE A 202 -15.43 -27.45 -25.20
C PHE A 202 -16.88 -27.31 -24.70
N GLN A 203 -17.70 -28.36 -24.81
CA GLN A 203 -19.06 -28.34 -24.27
C GLN A 203 -19.03 -28.13 -22.75
N GLY A 204 -19.55 -27.00 -22.26
CA GLY A 204 -19.69 -26.73 -20.81
C GLY A 204 -18.73 -25.70 -20.22
N THR A 205 -17.88 -25.06 -21.03
CA THR A 205 -16.83 -24.16 -20.54
C THR A 205 -17.27 -22.70 -20.39
N VAL A 206 -16.79 -22.04 -19.33
CA VAL A 206 -17.05 -20.62 -19.02
C VAL A 206 -15.77 -19.86 -18.73
N ASN A 207 -15.75 -18.56 -19.04
CA ASN A 207 -14.75 -17.64 -18.50
C ASN A 207 -15.31 -16.92 -17.29
N LEU A 208 -14.49 -16.72 -16.25
CA LEU A 208 -14.81 -15.83 -15.13
C LEU A 208 -14.07 -14.51 -15.35
N ILE A 209 -14.79 -13.40 -15.50
CA ILE A 209 -14.24 -12.08 -15.78
C ILE A 209 -14.57 -11.13 -14.63
N GLY A 210 -13.57 -10.42 -14.08
CA GLY A 210 -13.76 -9.41 -13.04
C GLY A 210 -13.62 -9.90 -11.60
N GLU A 211 -13.25 -11.17 -11.39
CA GLU A 211 -12.87 -11.69 -10.08
C GLU A 211 -11.34 -11.70 -9.94
N TYR A 212 -10.84 -11.22 -8.80
CA TYR A 212 -9.43 -10.96 -8.54
C TYR A 212 -8.80 -11.96 -7.54
N ASN A 213 -9.56 -12.96 -7.09
CA ASN A 213 -9.16 -13.96 -6.10
C ASN A 213 -8.60 -13.33 -4.81
N ILE A 214 -9.26 -12.26 -4.34
CA ILE A 214 -8.88 -11.62 -3.08
C ILE A 214 -9.08 -12.60 -1.93
N ALA A 215 -8.04 -12.80 -1.13
CA ALA A 215 -8.04 -13.76 -0.01
C ALA A 215 -8.44 -15.20 -0.38
N GLY A 216 -8.42 -15.58 -1.66
CA GLY A 216 -8.79 -16.92 -2.11
C GLY A 216 -10.27 -17.13 -2.43
N ASP A 217 -11.07 -16.08 -2.69
CA ASP A 217 -12.51 -16.20 -3.00
C ASP A 217 -12.85 -17.23 -4.08
N LEU A 218 -12.03 -17.36 -5.14
CA LEU A 218 -12.29 -18.34 -6.21
C LEU A 218 -12.08 -19.77 -5.75
N TRP A 219 -11.35 -20.01 -4.66
CA TRP A 219 -11.12 -21.37 -4.14
C TRP A 219 -12.37 -21.96 -3.49
N PHE A 220 -13.30 -21.14 -3.02
CA PHE A 220 -14.62 -21.59 -2.58
C PHE A 220 -15.63 -21.73 -3.72
N VAL A 221 -15.52 -20.88 -4.75
CA VAL A 221 -16.48 -20.87 -5.88
C VAL A 221 -16.14 -21.93 -6.94
N GLY A 222 -14.86 -22.14 -7.22
CA GLY A 222 -14.38 -23.05 -8.25
C GLY A 222 -14.87 -24.49 -8.10
N PRO A 223 -14.77 -25.12 -6.91
CA PRO A 223 -15.30 -26.46 -6.68
C PRO A 223 -16.81 -26.58 -6.91
N LEU A 224 -17.59 -25.57 -6.50
CA LEU A 224 -19.05 -25.54 -6.70
C LEU A 224 -19.42 -25.49 -8.18
N LEU A 225 -18.72 -24.66 -8.97
CA LEU A 225 -18.93 -24.60 -10.42
C LEU A 225 -18.57 -25.94 -11.08
N LYS A 226 -17.45 -26.55 -10.69
CA LYS A 226 -17.03 -27.85 -11.21
C LYS A 226 -18.06 -28.94 -10.92
N GLU A 227 -18.57 -29.01 -9.68
CA GLU A 227 -19.59 -29.98 -9.29
C GLU A 227 -20.93 -29.75 -10.02
N ALA A 228 -21.28 -28.49 -10.31
CA ALA A 228 -22.41 -28.14 -11.16
C ALA A 228 -22.21 -28.50 -12.66
N GLY A 229 -21.07 -29.09 -13.03
CA GLY A 229 -20.70 -29.41 -14.41
C GLY A 229 -20.36 -28.18 -15.24
N LEU A 230 -19.91 -27.10 -14.60
CA LEU A 230 -19.51 -25.83 -15.21
C LEU A 230 -18.00 -25.69 -15.12
N ASN A 231 -17.31 -25.96 -16.24
CA ASN A 231 -15.85 -25.96 -16.27
C ASN A 231 -15.31 -24.55 -16.52
N ILE A 232 -14.44 -24.06 -15.64
CA ILE A 232 -13.78 -22.77 -15.83
C ILE A 232 -12.64 -22.97 -16.84
N LEU A 233 -12.77 -22.36 -18.02
CA LEU A 233 -11.70 -22.35 -19.04
C LEU A 233 -10.64 -21.31 -18.70
N SER A 234 -11.07 -20.10 -18.36
CA SER A 234 -10.18 -18.98 -18.08
C SER A 234 -10.69 -18.08 -16.97
N ARG A 235 -9.77 -17.57 -16.15
CA ARG A 235 -10.01 -16.55 -15.13
C ARG A 235 -9.35 -15.25 -15.58
N ILE A 236 -10.12 -14.17 -15.63
CA ILE A 236 -9.66 -12.83 -15.96
C ILE A 236 -10.03 -11.96 -14.74
N THR A 237 -9.17 -11.77 -13.74
CA THR A 237 -7.71 -12.01 -13.76
C THR A 237 -7.14 -12.73 -12.54
N GLY A 238 -7.88 -12.88 -11.44
CA GLY A 238 -7.41 -13.55 -10.24
C GLY A 238 -7.11 -15.04 -10.44
N ASP A 239 -6.01 -15.52 -9.84
CA ASP A 239 -5.55 -16.92 -9.89
C ASP A 239 -5.37 -17.49 -11.31
N SER A 240 -5.05 -16.61 -12.26
CA SER A 240 -4.88 -16.95 -13.67
C SER A 240 -3.41 -17.01 -14.05
N THR A 241 -3.08 -17.84 -15.05
CA THR A 241 -1.80 -17.74 -15.77
C THR A 241 -1.99 -16.97 -17.07
N PHE A 242 -0.92 -16.36 -17.57
CA PHE A 242 -0.90 -15.65 -18.84
C PHE A 242 -1.42 -16.55 -19.97
N GLU A 243 -0.93 -17.80 -20.01
CA GLU A 243 -1.37 -18.81 -20.98
C GLU A 243 -2.88 -19.06 -20.91
N GLU A 244 -3.46 -19.11 -19.71
CA GLU A 244 -4.89 -19.35 -19.49
C GLU A 244 -5.77 -18.25 -20.12
N ILE A 245 -5.27 -17.02 -20.17
CA ILE A 245 -5.99 -15.89 -20.77
C ILE A 245 -5.92 -15.93 -22.30
N THR A 246 -4.83 -16.46 -22.88
CA THR A 246 -4.63 -16.45 -24.34
C THR A 246 -5.72 -17.21 -25.11
N TYR A 247 -6.22 -18.31 -24.54
CA TYR A 247 -7.27 -19.14 -25.14
C TYR A 247 -8.68 -18.89 -24.58
N ALA A 248 -8.89 -17.80 -23.81
CA ALA A 248 -10.21 -17.46 -23.25
C ALA A 248 -11.31 -17.33 -24.34
N HIS A 249 -10.93 -16.99 -25.57
CA HIS A 249 -11.84 -16.88 -26.71
C HIS A 249 -12.48 -18.21 -27.19
N HIS A 250 -12.16 -19.34 -26.56
CA HIS A 250 -12.80 -20.64 -26.84
C HIS A 250 -13.97 -20.99 -25.90
N ALA A 251 -14.25 -20.19 -24.88
CA ALA A 251 -15.34 -20.47 -23.95
C ALA A 251 -16.72 -20.29 -24.58
N LYS A 252 -17.73 -20.97 -24.01
CA LYS A 252 -19.13 -20.83 -24.45
C LYS A 252 -19.85 -19.63 -23.84
N LEU A 253 -19.36 -19.13 -22.70
CA LEU A 253 -20.01 -18.05 -21.95
C LEU A 253 -18.98 -17.24 -21.16
N ASN A 254 -19.10 -15.92 -21.21
CA ASN A 254 -18.39 -14.99 -20.35
C ASN A 254 -19.24 -14.68 -19.11
N VAL A 255 -18.78 -15.06 -17.93
CA VAL A 255 -19.42 -14.80 -16.65
C VAL A 255 -18.71 -13.61 -15.99
N VAL A 256 -19.34 -12.45 -16.00
CA VAL A 256 -18.80 -11.23 -15.39
C VAL A 256 -19.19 -11.21 -13.91
N VAL A 257 -18.20 -11.27 -13.03
CA VAL A 257 -18.35 -11.45 -11.59
C VAL A 257 -18.13 -10.12 -10.88
N CYS A 258 -19.18 -9.61 -10.24
CA CYS A 258 -19.13 -8.46 -9.32
C CYS A 258 -18.32 -7.24 -9.84
N SER A 259 -18.20 -7.07 -11.16
CA SER A 259 -17.30 -6.09 -11.76
C SER A 259 -17.83 -5.51 -13.06
N ARG A 260 -18.09 -4.21 -13.05
CA ARG A 260 -18.36 -3.40 -14.25
C ARG A 260 -17.08 -2.97 -14.94
N ALA A 261 -15.93 -3.13 -14.27
CA ALA A 261 -14.64 -2.68 -14.73
C ALA A 261 -14.18 -3.40 -16.02
N LEU A 262 -14.64 -4.64 -16.22
CA LEU A 262 -14.28 -5.48 -17.37
C LEU A 262 -15.51 -5.91 -18.20
N VAL A 263 -16.65 -5.26 -18.05
CA VAL A 263 -17.82 -5.49 -18.91
C VAL A 263 -17.49 -5.16 -20.36
N ASN A 264 -16.63 -4.17 -20.61
CA ASN A 264 -16.13 -3.87 -21.96
C ASN A 264 -15.43 -5.09 -22.58
N VAL A 265 -14.63 -5.82 -21.81
CA VAL A 265 -13.97 -7.06 -22.27
C VAL A 265 -15.01 -8.10 -22.67
N ALA A 266 -15.99 -8.35 -21.81
CA ALA A 266 -17.03 -9.34 -22.08
C ALA A 266 -17.88 -9.00 -23.31
N LYS A 267 -18.30 -7.73 -23.45
CA LYS A 267 -19.07 -7.24 -24.61
C LYS A 267 -18.26 -7.33 -25.90
N GLU A 268 -16.97 -7.01 -25.84
CA GLU A 268 -16.10 -7.07 -27.01
C GLU A 268 -15.78 -8.52 -27.39
N MET A 269 -15.69 -9.44 -26.44
CA MET A 269 -15.58 -10.87 -26.72
C MET A 269 -16.86 -11.44 -27.35
N ASP A 270 -18.03 -10.94 -26.98
CA ASP A 270 -19.29 -11.25 -27.67
C ASP A 270 -19.23 -10.76 -29.13
N ARG A 271 -18.79 -9.52 -29.35
CA ARG A 271 -18.67 -8.92 -30.68
C ARG A 271 -17.61 -9.60 -31.57
N ARG A 272 -16.41 -9.88 -31.04
CA ARG A 272 -15.26 -10.43 -31.79
C ARG A 272 -15.34 -11.94 -31.98
N TYR A 273 -15.86 -12.67 -30.98
CA TYR A 273 -15.80 -14.14 -30.93
C TYR A 273 -17.18 -14.81 -30.80
N GLY A 274 -18.28 -14.06 -30.65
CA GLY A 274 -19.64 -14.60 -30.51
C GLY A 274 -19.91 -15.24 -29.15
N ILE A 275 -19.15 -14.86 -28.11
CA ILE A 275 -19.27 -15.44 -26.76
C ILE A 275 -20.22 -14.57 -25.93
N PRO A 276 -21.45 -15.03 -25.65
CA PRO A 276 -22.40 -14.25 -24.88
C PRO A 276 -21.86 -13.96 -23.48
N CYS A 277 -22.33 -12.88 -22.86
CA CYS A 277 -21.98 -12.54 -21.48
C CYS A 277 -23.18 -12.51 -20.54
N ILE A 278 -22.95 -12.84 -19.27
CA ILE A 278 -23.91 -12.64 -18.18
C ILE A 278 -23.20 -12.05 -16.96
N GLU A 279 -23.91 -11.20 -16.22
CA GLU A 279 -23.42 -10.66 -14.94
C GLU A 279 -23.97 -11.47 -13.76
N VAL A 280 -23.11 -11.88 -12.83
CA VAL A 280 -23.46 -12.62 -11.61
C VAL A 280 -22.70 -12.08 -10.39
N SER A 281 -23.16 -12.47 -9.20
CA SER A 281 -22.44 -12.29 -7.94
C SER A 281 -22.26 -13.63 -7.23
N PHE A 282 -21.16 -13.77 -6.49
CA PHE A 282 -20.88 -14.96 -5.67
C PHE A 282 -20.96 -14.66 -4.17
N PHE A 283 -21.36 -13.45 -3.77
CA PHE A 283 -21.42 -13.06 -2.36
C PHE A 283 -22.84 -13.23 -1.81
N GLY A 284 -22.96 -14.04 -0.77
CA GLY A 284 -24.24 -14.44 -0.20
C GLY A 284 -24.78 -15.73 -0.81
N LYS A 285 -25.60 -16.43 -0.02
CA LYS A 285 -26.32 -17.64 -0.40
C LYS A 285 -27.22 -17.37 -1.60
N THR A 286 -28.01 -16.30 -1.52
CA THR A 286 -29.02 -15.96 -2.53
C THR A 286 -28.37 -15.71 -3.90
N GLU A 287 -27.29 -14.95 -3.95
CA GLU A 287 -26.61 -14.63 -5.21
C GLU A 287 -25.82 -15.82 -5.75
N MET A 288 -25.18 -16.61 -4.89
CA MET A 288 -24.51 -17.85 -5.31
C MET A 288 -25.50 -18.84 -5.94
N SER A 289 -26.64 -19.08 -5.30
CA SER A 289 -27.70 -19.95 -5.85
C SER A 289 -28.24 -19.41 -7.18
N LYS A 290 -28.43 -18.08 -7.32
CA LYS A 290 -28.83 -17.45 -8.59
C LYS A 290 -27.76 -17.61 -9.66
N ALA A 291 -26.48 -17.46 -9.31
CA ALA A 291 -25.36 -17.57 -10.24
C ALA A 291 -25.28 -18.99 -10.84
N LEU A 292 -25.33 -20.04 -10.01
CA LEU A 292 -25.34 -21.43 -10.46
C LEU A 292 -26.48 -21.70 -11.45
N ARG A 293 -27.71 -21.27 -11.12
CA ARG A 293 -28.88 -21.41 -12.00
C ARG A 293 -28.71 -20.69 -13.34
N ARG A 294 -28.28 -19.42 -13.31
CA ARG A 294 -28.14 -18.59 -14.52
C ARG A 294 -27.04 -19.09 -15.45
N ILE A 295 -25.89 -19.48 -14.88
CA ILE A 295 -24.77 -20.05 -15.65
C ILE A 295 -25.21 -21.41 -16.23
N GLY A 296 -25.78 -22.29 -15.40
CA GLY A 296 -26.28 -23.61 -15.81
C GLY A 296 -27.28 -23.55 -16.95
N ALA A 297 -28.29 -22.69 -16.83
CA ALA A 297 -29.33 -22.52 -17.86
C ALA A 297 -28.76 -22.10 -19.21
N ARG A 298 -27.72 -21.25 -19.23
CA ARG A 298 -27.13 -20.72 -20.45
C ARG A 298 -26.14 -21.68 -21.12
N VAL A 299 -25.42 -22.46 -20.32
CA VAL A 299 -24.35 -23.35 -20.78
C VAL A 299 -24.88 -24.75 -21.14
N ARG A 300 -25.74 -25.33 -20.30
CA ARG A 300 -26.20 -26.74 -20.38
C ARG A 300 -27.68 -26.92 -20.78
N GLY A 301 -28.51 -25.86 -20.77
CA GLY A 301 -29.93 -25.94 -21.13
C GLY A 301 -30.83 -26.55 -20.04
N GLN A 302 -32.06 -26.97 -20.38
CA GLN A 302 -33.09 -27.37 -19.39
C GLN A 302 -32.76 -28.63 -18.57
N GLY A 303 -31.94 -29.56 -19.09
CA GLY A 303 -31.61 -30.83 -18.43
C GLY A 303 -30.64 -30.73 -17.25
N ALA A 304 -29.89 -29.62 -17.10
CA ALA A 304 -28.96 -29.40 -15.99
C ALA A 304 -29.62 -28.83 -14.73
N ARG A 305 -30.92 -28.57 -14.77
CA ARG A 305 -31.63 -27.91 -13.67
C ARG A 305 -31.68 -28.79 -12.43
N GLU A 306 -31.89 -30.10 -12.58
CA GLU A 306 -32.09 -31.00 -11.44
C GLU A 306 -30.80 -31.20 -10.62
N ASP A 307 -29.66 -31.49 -11.26
CA ASP A 307 -28.36 -31.61 -10.60
C ASP A 307 -27.98 -30.34 -9.81
N ILE A 308 -28.20 -29.17 -10.41
CA ILE A 308 -27.89 -27.87 -9.81
C ILE A 308 -28.80 -27.59 -8.61
N GLU A 309 -30.10 -27.91 -8.69
CA GLU A 309 -31.00 -27.73 -7.55
C GLU A 309 -30.67 -28.71 -6.41
N ILE A 310 -30.24 -29.95 -6.71
CA ILE A 310 -29.76 -30.90 -5.69
C ILE A 310 -28.52 -30.36 -4.98
N LEU A 311 -27.55 -29.85 -5.75
CA LEU A 311 -26.35 -29.22 -5.20
C LEU A 311 -26.72 -28.02 -4.31
N ILE A 312 -27.56 -27.11 -4.80
CA ILE A 312 -28.02 -25.94 -4.03
C ILE A 312 -28.71 -26.38 -2.74
N ALA A 313 -29.66 -27.33 -2.80
CA ALA A 313 -30.37 -27.79 -1.61
C ALA A 313 -29.44 -28.43 -0.56
N ARG A 314 -28.41 -29.15 -1.01
CA ARG A 314 -27.38 -29.72 -0.12
C ARG A 314 -26.56 -28.62 0.55
N GLU A 315 -26.00 -27.69 -0.23
CA GLU A 315 -25.15 -26.62 0.28
C GLU A 315 -25.92 -25.68 1.19
N GLU A 316 -27.17 -25.32 0.85
CA GLU A 316 -28.00 -24.46 1.69
C GLU A 316 -28.35 -25.13 3.03
N LYS A 317 -28.63 -26.45 3.03
CA LYS A 317 -28.86 -27.19 4.28
C LYS A 317 -27.63 -27.20 5.19
N GLN A 318 -26.44 -27.45 4.62
CA GLN A 318 -25.19 -27.42 5.37
C GLN A 318 -24.86 -26.00 5.86
N LEU A 319 -25.10 -25.00 5.03
CA LEU A 319 -24.92 -23.59 5.38
C LEU A 319 -25.81 -23.20 6.57
N ASP A 320 -27.09 -23.57 6.54
CA ASP A 320 -28.03 -23.27 7.63
C ASP A 320 -27.55 -23.87 8.95
N GLU A 321 -27.00 -25.09 8.93
CA GLU A 321 -26.38 -25.70 10.12
C GLU A 321 -25.15 -24.93 10.61
N ARG A 322 -24.27 -24.50 9.69
CA ARG A 322 -23.06 -23.71 9.99
C ARG A 322 -23.36 -22.29 10.44
N LEU A 323 -24.48 -21.71 10.05
CA LEU A 323 -24.91 -20.36 10.45
C LEU A 323 -25.65 -20.30 11.79
N LYS A 324 -26.10 -21.43 12.35
CA LYS A 324 -26.76 -21.49 13.68
C LYS A 324 -26.00 -20.73 14.79
N PRO A 325 -24.66 -20.84 14.93
CA PRO A 325 -23.89 -20.09 15.93
C PRO A 325 -23.97 -18.56 15.75
N TYR A 326 -24.26 -18.08 14.54
CA TYR A 326 -24.31 -16.66 14.17
C TYR A 326 -25.74 -16.10 14.12
N SER A 327 -26.74 -16.85 14.60
CA SER A 327 -28.15 -16.42 14.66
C SER A 327 -28.39 -15.10 15.40
N HIS A 328 -27.48 -14.72 16.31
CA HIS A 328 -27.49 -13.45 17.04
C HIS A 328 -27.24 -12.20 16.16
N LEU A 329 -26.81 -12.38 14.90
CA LEU A 329 -26.65 -11.30 13.92
C LEU A 329 -27.99 -10.84 13.33
N LYS A 330 -29.05 -11.66 13.44
CA LYS A 330 -30.37 -11.32 12.91
C LYS A 330 -30.93 -10.08 13.62
N GLY A 331 -31.40 -9.11 12.83
CA GLY A 331 -31.91 -7.82 13.30
C GLY A 331 -30.83 -6.81 13.67
N LYS A 332 -29.55 -7.09 13.42
CA LYS A 332 -28.46 -6.11 13.56
C LYS A 332 -28.47 -5.12 12.41
N LYS A 333 -27.94 -3.91 12.64
CA LYS A 333 -27.93 -2.81 11.67
C LYS A 333 -26.54 -2.56 11.12
N ALA A 334 -26.40 -2.51 9.80
CA ALA A 334 -25.12 -2.24 9.14
C ALA A 334 -25.15 -0.94 8.32
N VAL A 335 -24.05 -0.18 8.39
CA VAL A 335 -23.71 0.84 7.39
C VAL A 335 -22.73 0.21 6.42
N LEU A 336 -23.08 0.22 5.13
CA LEU A 336 -22.25 -0.35 4.07
C LEU A 336 -21.61 0.77 3.25
N TYR A 337 -20.28 0.83 3.25
CA TYR A 337 -19.53 1.77 2.41
C TYR A 337 -18.42 1.07 1.62
N THR A 338 -18.78 0.63 0.41
CA THR A 338 -17.87 -0.04 -0.53
C THR A 338 -17.79 0.69 -1.89
N GLY A 339 -16.91 0.22 -2.78
CA GLY A 339 -16.91 0.67 -4.17
C GLY A 339 -18.12 0.13 -4.94
N GLY A 340 -18.63 0.89 -5.93
CA GLY A 340 -19.95 0.72 -6.54
C GLY A 340 -20.44 -0.71 -6.72
N VAL A 341 -19.71 -1.51 -7.50
CA VAL A 341 -20.16 -2.87 -7.88
C VAL A 341 -20.10 -3.87 -6.71
N LYS A 342 -19.29 -3.61 -5.68
CA LYS A 342 -19.25 -4.46 -4.47
C LYS A 342 -20.43 -4.20 -3.55
N SER A 343 -21.01 -2.99 -3.59
CA SER A 343 -22.07 -2.58 -2.66
C SER A 343 -23.30 -3.49 -2.76
N TRP A 344 -23.80 -3.80 -3.96
CA TRP A 344 -24.96 -4.68 -4.08
C TRP A 344 -24.64 -6.16 -3.78
N SER A 345 -23.43 -6.63 -4.06
CA SER A 345 -22.99 -7.98 -3.68
C SER A 345 -22.99 -8.20 -2.16
N PHE A 346 -22.48 -7.23 -1.38
CA PHE A 346 -22.49 -7.31 0.07
C PHE A 346 -23.85 -6.98 0.70
N ILE A 347 -24.73 -6.24 0.01
CA ILE A 347 -26.13 -6.09 0.43
C ILE A 347 -26.78 -7.48 0.55
N SER A 348 -26.70 -8.31 -0.50
CA SER A 348 -27.28 -9.65 -0.47
C SER A 348 -26.70 -10.53 0.64
N ALA A 349 -25.38 -10.50 0.84
CA ALA A 349 -24.72 -11.24 1.92
C ALA A 349 -25.20 -10.80 3.32
N LEU A 350 -25.37 -9.49 3.56
CA LEU A 350 -25.89 -8.97 4.84
C LEU A 350 -27.36 -9.37 5.06
N LEU A 351 -28.19 -9.29 4.01
CA LEU A 351 -29.59 -9.70 4.07
C LEU A 351 -29.73 -11.21 4.34
N ASP A 352 -28.88 -12.04 3.74
CA ASP A 352 -28.85 -13.49 4.00
C ASP A 352 -28.51 -13.83 5.47
N LEU A 353 -27.75 -12.97 6.15
CA LEU A 353 -27.48 -13.07 7.59
C LEU A 353 -28.59 -12.46 8.46
N GLY A 354 -29.61 -11.86 7.85
CA GLY A 354 -30.70 -11.16 8.53
C GLY A 354 -30.29 -9.81 9.12
N ILE A 355 -29.24 -9.18 8.61
CA ILE A 355 -28.77 -7.85 9.03
C ILE A 355 -29.49 -6.78 8.20
N GLU A 356 -30.11 -5.82 8.88
CA GLU A 356 -30.77 -4.65 8.30
C GLU A 356 -29.72 -3.63 7.83
N ILE A 357 -29.89 -3.08 6.63
CA ILE A 357 -28.98 -2.09 6.07
C ILE A 357 -29.58 -0.71 6.26
N VAL A 358 -28.90 0.14 7.03
CA VAL A 358 -29.42 1.45 7.43
C VAL A 358 -28.80 2.63 6.67
N ALA A 359 -27.70 2.39 5.96
CA ALA A 359 -27.13 3.32 4.98
C ALA A 359 -26.22 2.58 3.99
N VAL A 360 -26.29 2.94 2.71
CA VAL A 360 -25.40 2.45 1.65
C VAL A 360 -24.75 3.64 0.95
N GLY A 361 -23.42 3.67 0.92
CA GLY A 361 -22.68 4.71 0.20
C GLY A 361 -22.75 4.53 -1.32
N THR A 362 -23.26 5.53 -2.05
CA THR A 362 -23.41 5.50 -3.52
C THR A 362 -22.39 6.34 -4.29
N LYS A 363 -21.51 7.07 -3.61
CA LYS A 363 -20.50 7.95 -4.25
C LYS A 363 -19.64 7.28 -5.34
N LYS A 364 -19.46 5.97 -5.25
CA LYS A 364 -18.65 5.14 -6.17
C LYS A 364 -19.50 4.26 -7.08
N SER A 365 -20.83 4.37 -6.99
CA SER A 365 -21.81 3.60 -7.74
C SER A 365 -22.13 4.28 -9.06
N THR A 366 -22.43 3.47 -10.08
CA THR A 366 -23.06 3.96 -11.30
C THR A 366 -24.58 4.01 -11.12
N PHE A 367 -25.30 4.74 -11.97
CA PHE A 367 -26.77 4.81 -11.92
C PHE A 367 -27.42 3.41 -11.92
N GLU A 368 -26.95 2.53 -12.78
CA GLU A 368 -27.45 1.15 -12.86
C GLU A 368 -27.04 0.30 -11.63
N ASP A 369 -25.94 0.63 -10.92
CA ASP A 369 -25.65 0.02 -9.62
C ASP A 369 -26.66 0.49 -8.56
N GLU A 370 -27.07 1.76 -8.59
CA GLU A 370 -28.11 2.30 -7.71
C GLU A 370 -29.48 1.66 -7.99
N GLU A 371 -29.83 1.45 -9.26
CA GLU A 371 -31.04 0.69 -9.64
C GLU A 371 -31.00 -0.74 -9.09
N LYS A 372 -29.89 -1.46 -9.25
CA LYS A 372 -29.74 -2.80 -8.64
C LYS A 372 -29.85 -2.77 -7.12
N MET A 373 -29.35 -1.72 -6.46
CA MET A 373 -29.51 -1.58 -5.01
C MET A 373 -30.97 -1.39 -4.64
N LYS A 374 -31.74 -0.61 -5.41
CA LYS A 374 -33.19 -0.44 -5.22
C LYS A 374 -33.97 -1.71 -5.54
N ASP A 375 -33.56 -2.50 -6.54
CA ASP A 375 -34.18 -3.80 -6.83
C ASP A 375 -34.04 -4.77 -5.64
N ILE A 376 -32.93 -4.69 -4.89
CA ILE A 376 -32.67 -5.57 -3.75
C ILE A 376 -33.28 -5.02 -2.45
N LEU A 377 -33.20 -3.70 -2.20
CA LEU A 377 -33.62 -3.06 -0.95
C LEU A 377 -35.02 -2.42 -0.98
N GLY A 378 -35.63 -2.29 -2.17
CA GLY A 378 -36.84 -1.51 -2.41
C GLY A 378 -36.55 -0.05 -2.81
N GLU A 379 -37.59 0.65 -3.27
CA GLU A 379 -37.49 2.06 -3.71
C GLU A 379 -37.03 3.03 -2.61
N ASP A 380 -37.33 2.70 -1.35
CA ASP A 380 -36.94 3.49 -0.16
C ASP A 380 -35.52 3.16 0.36
N ALA A 381 -34.65 2.58 -0.49
CA ALA A 381 -33.28 2.21 -0.12
C ALA A 381 -32.51 3.40 0.50
N PRO A 382 -31.80 3.21 1.64
CA PRO A 382 -31.12 4.30 2.35
C PRO A 382 -29.78 4.66 1.67
N LEU A 383 -29.85 5.17 0.45
CA LEU A 383 -28.71 5.56 -0.37
C LEU A 383 -28.13 6.90 0.10
N VAL A 384 -26.81 6.99 0.27
CA VAL A 384 -26.12 8.20 0.73
C VAL A 384 -24.94 8.55 -0.18
N GLU A 385 -24.95 9.76 -0.74
CA GLU A 385 -23.86 10.26 -1.60
C GLU A 385 -22.67 10.80 -0.81
N ASP A 386 -22.89 11.54 0.28
CA ASP A 386 -21.79 12.04 1.11
C ASP A 386 -21.32 10.95 2.08
N VAL A 387 -20.15 10.40 1.79
CA VAL A 387 -19.49 9.35 2.57
C VAL A 387 -18.13 9.82 3.09
N THR A 388 -18.01 11.13 3.35
CA THR A 388 -16.86 11.65 4.09
C THR A 388 -16.78 10.98 5.47
N PRO A 389 -15.58 10.79 6.05
CA PRO A 389 -15.43 10.20 7.38
C PRO A 389 -16.32 10.86 8.45
N LYS A 390 -16.48 12.20 8.37
CA LYS A 390 -17.38 12.98 9.22
C LYS A 390 -18.85 12.57 9.06
N ASN A 391 -19.32 12.43 7.82
CA ASN A 391 -20.71 12.02 7.57
C ASN A 391 -20.91 10.53 7.90
N LEU A 392 -19.92 9.67 7.65
CA LEU A 392 -19.98 8.25 8.00
C LEU A 392 -20.16 8.07 9.51
N LEU A 393 -19.40 8.80 10.32
CA LEU A 393 -19.55 8.81 11.77
C LEU A 393 -20.93 9.29 12.22
N ARG A 394 -21.44 10.36 11.59
CA ARG A 394 -22.77 10.89 11.84
C ARG A 394 -23.85 9.84 11.54
N LEU A 395 -23.76 9.15 10.41
CA LEU A 395 -24.71 8.11 10.01
C LEU A 395 -24.69 6.92 10.98
N LEU A 396 -23.51 6.45 11.39
CA LEU A 396 -23.39 5.37 12.37
C LEU A 396 -24.13 5.69 13.67
N LYS A 397 -23.97 6.91 14.18
CA LYS A 397 -24.62 7.40 15.41
C LYS A 397 -26.12 7.65 15.22
N GLU A 398 -26.52 8.42 14.21
CA GLU A 398 -27.93 8.77 13.98
C GLU A 398 -28.82 7.57 13.60
N ARG A 399 -28.25 6.55 12.96
CA ARG A 399 -28.97 5.35 12.53
C ARG A 399 -28.84 4.17 13.50
N ASN A 400 -28.13 4.34 14.63
CA ASN A 400 -27.84 3.29 15.61
C ASN A 400 -27.32 2.01 14.93
N ALA A 401 -26.30 2.16 14.09
CA ALA A 401 -25.69 1.04 13.39
C ALA A 401 -24.85 0.19 14.34
N ASP A 402 -24.99 -1.13 14.25
CA ASP A 402 -24.21 -2.11 15.02
C ASP A 402 -22.84 -2.40 14.40
N VAL A 403 -22.66 -2.21 13.09
CA VAL A 403 -21.40 -2.51 12.38
C VAL A 403 -21.19 -1.62 11.15
N LEU A 404 -19.94 -1.21 10.91
CA LEU A 404 -19.48 -0.60 9.68
C LEU A 404 -18.81 -1.64 8.78
N VAL A 405 -19.39 -1.88 7.60
CA VAL A 405 -18.82 -2.75 6.56
C VAL A 405 -18.24 -1.86 5.48
N ALA A 406 -16.91 -1.73 5.42
CA ALA A 406 -16.24 -0.82 4.50
C ALA A 406 -14.82 -1.28 4.15
N GLY A 407 -14.12 -0.54 3.26
CA GLY A 407 -12.72 -0.84 2.95
C GLY A 407 -11.71 -0.36 4.01
N GLY A 408 -10.51 -0.95 4.01
CA GLY A 408 -9.44 -0.71 5.00
C GLY A 408 -9.08 0.76 5.30
N ARG A 409 -9.32 1.69 4.36
CA ARG A 409 -9.17 3.14 4.63
C ARG A 409 -10.04 3.63 5.81
N ASN A 410 -11.23 3.05 6.00
CA ASN A 410 -12.14 3.42 7.08
C ASN A 410 -11.97 2.55 8.33
N GLN A 411 -11.08 1.55 8.29
CA GLN A 411 -10.81 0.65 9.41
C GLN A 411 -10.37 1.45 10.64
N TYR A 412 -9.37 2.31 10.47
CA TYR A 412 -8.82 3.09 11.58
C TYR A 412 -9.80 4.14 12.11
N LEU A 413 -10.67 4.69 11.25
CA LEU A 413 -11.78 5.53 11.71
C LEU A 413 -12.70 4.74 12.66
N ALA A 414 -13.11 3.53 12.26
CA ALA A 414 -14.03 2.71 13.04
C ALA A 414 -13.41 2.27 14.37
N ILE A 415 -12.15 1.82 14.34
CA ILE A 415 -11.39 1.42 15.53
C ILE A 415 -11.31 2.58 16.52
N LYS A 416 -10.98 3.78 16.05
CA LYS A 416 -10.81 4.98 16.91
C LYS A 416 -12.11 5.50 17.50
N GLU A 417 -13.22 5.32 16.79
CA GLU A 417 -14.55 5.72 17.27
C GLU A 417 -15.26 4.59 18.04
N GLY A 418 -14.61 3.43 18.21
CA GLY A 418 -15.14 2.30 18.98
C GLY A 418 -16.29 1.55 18.29
N PHE A 419 -16.35 1.55 16.96
CA PHE A 419 -17.39 0.86 16.20
C PHE A 419 -16.90 -0.49 15.66
N PRO A 420 -17.73 -1.55 15.72
CA PRO A 420 -17.49 -2.79 15.00
C PRO A 420 -17.23 -2.52 13.51
N PHE A 421 -16.16 -3.10 13.00
CA PHE A 421 -15.69 -2.94 11.63
C PHE A 421 -15.39 -4.28 10.99
N VAL A 422 -15.73 -4.42 9.71
CA VAL A 422 -15.32 -5.54 8.87
C VAL A 422 -14.78 -5.01 7.55
N ASP A 423 -13.54 -5.39 7.22
CA ASP A 423 -12.94 -5.06 5.92
C ASP A 423 -13.50 -5.98 4.84
N VAL A 424 -14.06 -5.39 3.79
CA VAL A 424 -14.62 -6.06 2.61
C VAL A 424 -13.92 -5.67 1.31
N ASN A 425 -12.86 -4.88 1.39
CA ASN A 425 -12.11 -4.42 0.22
C ASN A 425 -10.90 -5.32 -0.07
N GLN A 426 -10.01 -4.89 -0.97
CA GLN A 426 -8.89 -5.69 -1.49
C GLN A 426 -7.78 -5.95 -0.46
N GLU A 427 -7.81 -5.24 0.68
CA GLU A 427 -6.85 -5.40 1.76
C GLU A 427 -7.22 -6.54 2.73
N ARG A 428 -8.41 -7.15 2.59
CA ARG A 428 -8.88 -8.23 3.48
C ARG A 428 -8.02 -9.50 3.35
N HIS A 429 -7.98 -10.27 4.43
CA HIS A 429 -7.26 -11.54 4.52
C HIS A 429 -8.18 -12.77 4.52
N VAL A 430 -9.50 -12.58 4.54
CA VAL A 430 -10.49 -13.65 4.62
C VAL A 430 -11.39 -13.63 3.38
N ALA A 431 -11.59 -14.80 2.77
CA ALA A 431 -12.51 -14.96 1.64
C ALA A 431 -13.98 -14.98 2.09
N TYR A 432 -14.84 -14.30 1.33
CA TYR A 432 -16.27 -14.13 1.58
C TYR A 432 -17.17 -14.61 0.43
N ALA A 433 -16.62 -15.11 -0.67
CA ALA A 433 -17.40 -15.67 -1.76
C ALA A 433 -17.90 -17.11 -1.48
N GLY A 434 -19.03 -17.46 -2.09
CA GLY A 434 -19.69 -18.77 -1.95
C GLY A 434 -20.40 -18.96 -0.60
N TYR A 435 -20.96 -20.16 -0.39
CA TYR A 435 -21.65 -20.50 0.86
C TYR A 435 -20.68 -20.47 2.06
N GLU A 436 -19.47 -21.00 1.89
CA GLU A 436 -18.44 -20.97 2.93
C GLU A 436 -17.98 -19.55 3.26
N GLY A 437 -17.79 -18.69 2.26
CA GLY A 437 -17.46 -17.30 2.48
C GLY A 437 -18.52 -16.52 3.25
N LEU A 438 -19.81 -16.86 3.12
CA LEU A 438 -20.87 -16.27 3.94
C LEU A 438 -20.72 -16.62 5.43
N VAL A 439 -20.28 -17.84 5.75
CA VAL A 439 -19.98 -18.26 7.12
C VAL A 439 -18.79 -17.47 7.67
N ASN A 440 -17.71 -17.34 6.89
CA ASN A 440 -16.56 -16.52 7.27
C ASN A 440 -16.95 -15.06 7.50
N PHE A 441 -17.82 -14.51 6.66
CA PHE A 441 -18.30 -13.14 6.81
C PHE A 441 -19.13 -12.97 8.08
N ALA A 442 -20.03 -13.91 8.39
CA ALA A 442 -20.79 -13.93 9.64
C ALA A 442 -19.85 -14.02 10.85
N GLU A 443 -18.81 -14.84 10.78
CA GLU A 443 -17.79 -14.97 11.82
C GLU A 443 -17.05 -13.67 12.05
N GLN A 444 -16.57 -12.99 10.99
CA GLN A 444 -15.87 -11.71 11.10
C GLN A 444 -16.75 -10.62 11.71
N ILE A 445 -18.03 -10.51 11.30
CA ILE A 445 -18.98 -9.58 11.92
C ILE A 445 -19.19 -9.93 13.39
N SER A 446 -19.44 -11.20 13.70
CA SER A 446 -19.64 -11.68 15.08
C SER A 446 -18.42 -11.41 15.95
N ASN A 447 -17.20 -11.69 15.48
CA ASN A 447 -15.96 -11.48 16.22
C ASN A 447 -15.70 -9.98 16.45
N SER A 448 -15.94 -9.15 15.43
CA SER A 448 -15.87 -7.70 15.56
C SER A 448 -16.87 -7.20 16.62
N MET A 449 -18.15 -7.60 16.53
CA MET A 449 -19.16 -7.20 17.52
C MET A 449 -18.89 -7.73 18.93
N LYS A 450 -18.38 -8.96 19.07
CA LYS A 450 -18.00 -9.56 20.36
C LYS A 450 -16.87 -8.76 21.00
N PHE A 451 -15.86 -8.40 20.23
CA PHE A 451 -14.77 -7.54 20.68
C PHE A 451 -15.34 -6.23 21.25
N TYR A 452 -16.08 -5.44 20.47
CA TYR A 452 -16.57 -4.13 20.96
C TYR A 452 -17.69 -4.21 22.03
N LYS A 453 -18.46 -5.31 22.10
CA LYS A 453 -19.39 -5.55 23.23
C LYS A 453 -18.67 -5.93 24.52
N GLY A 454 -17.51 -6.59 24.42
CA GLY A 454 -16.66 -6.99 25.53
C GLY A 454 -15.66 -5.91 25.98
N VAL A 455 -15.41 -4.90 25.13
CA VAL A 455 -14.55 -3.72 25.42
C VAL A 455 -15.28 -2.67 26.29
N GLY A 456 -16.52 -2.96 26.69
CA GLY A 456 -17.04 -2.42 27.93
C GLY A 456 -16.34 -3.12 29.09
N ASP A 457 -15.23 -2.53 29.54
CA ASP A 457 -14.27 -3.03 30.54
C ASP A 457 -13.11 -3.86 29.94
N TRP A 458 -11.98 -3.97 30.65
CA TRP A 458 -10.71 -4.67 30.28
C TRP A 458 -9.69 -3.83 29.47
N GLY A 459 -8.49 -3.49 29.97
CA GLY A 459 -7.69 -4.17 30.99
C GLY A 459 -6.91 -5.34 30.39
N LEU A 460 -5.62 -5.12 30.13
CA LEU A 460 -4.63 -5.98 29.45
C LEU A 460 -4.59 -7.48 29.86
N GLY A 461 -4.28 -8.38 28.91
CA GLY A 461 -3.88 -9.78 29.17
C GLY A 461 -3.58 -10.62 27.91
N ILE A 462 -2.52 -11.43 27.94
CA ILE A 462 -1.69 -11.96 26.82
C ILE A 462 -1.85 -13.50 26.65
N GLY A 463 -1.53 -14.07 25.46
CA GLY A 463 -1.14 -15.50 25.29
C GLY A 463 -0.87 -15.96 23.84
N GLU A 464 0.30 -16.56 23.57
CA GLU A 464 0.96 -16.92 22.27
C GLU A 464 0.90 -18.44 21.85
N ASP A 465 1.46 -18.71 20.64
CA ASP A 465 2.25 -19.91 20.15
C ASP A 465 1.55 -20.98 19.24
N LYS A 466 2.13 -21.65 18.19
CA LYS A 466 3.36 -21.53 17.33
C LYS A 466 3.44 -22.63 16.20
N ASN A 467 4.36 -22.45 15.21
CA ASN A 467 5.21 -23.42 14.40
C ASN A 467 4.72 -24.18 13.12
N SER A 468 5.51 -24.50 12.04
CA SER A 468 6.85 -24.11 11.48
C SER A 468 7.34 -24.94 10.23
N GLN A 469 8.47 -24.52 9.59
CA GLN A 469 9.52 -25.22 8.76
C GLN A 469 9.37 -25.35 7.19
N SER A 470 10.40 -25.46 6.32
CA SER A 470 11.72 -24.80 5.97
C SER A 470 12.38 -25.54 4.74
N VAL A 471 13.46 -25.01 4.07
CA VAL A 471 14.69 -25.71 3.51
C VAL A 471 15.45 -24.96 2.34
N ALA A 472 16.73 -24.56 2.59
CA ALA A 472 18.03 -24.51 1.82
C ALA A 472 18.19 -24.01 0.34
N PHE A 473 19.31 -23.47 -0.22
CA PHE A 473 20.58 -22.75 0.16
C PHE A 473 21.33 -22.29 -1.15
N THR A 474 22.21 -21.27 -1.09
CA THR A 474 23.54 -21.05 -1.80
C THR A 474 23.85 -19.62 -2.37
N ASN A 475 25.09 -19.13 -2.16
CA ASN A 475 25.67 -17.79 -2.41
C ASN A 475 26.19 -17.54 -3.86
N PRO A 476 26.16 -16.30 -4.44
CA PRO A 476 27.40 -15.46 -4.55
C PRO A 476 27.27 -13.90 -4.75
N ARG A 477 28.38 -13.18 -4.42
CA ARG A 477 28.98 -11.87 -4.85
C ARG A 477 28.10 -10.66 -5.32
N PRO A 478 28.48 -9.40 -4.97
CA PRO A 478 27.69 -8.19 -5.26
C PRO A 478 27.80 -7.74 -6.74
N PRO A 479 26.70 -7.27 -7.39
CA PRO A 479 26.71 -6.81 -8.77
C PRO A 479 26.74 -5.27 -8.94
N THR A 480 27.09 -4.87 -10.16
CA THR A 480 26.98 -3.53 -10.76
C THR A 480 25.54 -2.96 -10.68
N PRO A 481 25.35 -1.62 -10.71
CA PRO A 481 24.03 -1.00 -10.61
C PRO A 481 23.06 -1.52 -11.69
N ASN A 482 21.95 -2.09 -11.22
CA ASN A 482 20.94 -2.72 -12.06
C ASN A 482 20.05 -1.69 -12.76
N PRO A 483 19.77 -1.80 -14.06
CA PRO A 483 18.87 -0.89 -14.78
C PRO A 483 17.42 -0.95 -14.28
N CYS A 484 16.98 -2.08 -13.73
CA CYS A 484 15.69 -2.28 -13.08
C CYS A 484 15.86 -2.59 -11.59
N LEU A 485 15.10 -1.91 -10.73
CA LEU A 485 14.93 -2.28 -9.33
C LEU A 485 13.81 -3.32 -9.21
N ILE A 486 14.09 -4.41 -8.50
CA ILE A 486 13.15 -5.50 -8.21
C ILE A 486 12.90 -5.55 -6.70
N ASN A 487 11.64 -5.42 -6.29
CA ASN A 487 11.24 -5.28 -4.89
C ASN A 487 11.95 -4.08 -4.23
N PRO A 488 11.66 -2.84 -4.68
CA PRO A 488 12.43 -1.68 -4.27
C PRO A 488 12.28 -1.38 -2.78
N LEU A 489 13.41 -1.10 -2.11
CA LEU A 489 13.43 -0.57 -0.75
C LEU A 489 13.05 0.93 -0.70
N LYS A 490 13.32 1.64 -1.81
CA LYS A 490 13.17 3.09 -1.95
C LYS A 490 11.70 3.52 -2.04
N HIS A 491 11.41 4.62 -1.36
CA HIS A 491 10.10 5.29 -1.36
C HIS A 491 10.24 6.77 -1.75
N SER A 492 9.11 7.45 -2.04
CA SER A 492 9.14 8.81 -2.58
C SER A 492 9.42 9.92 -1.56
N GLN A 493 10.05 11.01 -2.02
CA GLN A 493 10.26 12.22 -1.20
C GLN A 493 8.93 12.79 -0.68
N SER A 494 7.91 12.84 -1.54
CA SER A 494 6.57 13.32 -1.20
C SER A 494 5.96 12.57 0.00
N MET A 495 6.31 11.30 0.20
CA MET A 495 5.86 10.52 1.35
C MET A 495 6.59 10.90 2.63
N GLY A 496 7.92 11.04 2.58
CA GLY A 496 8.71 11.52 3.72
C GLY A 496 8.28 12.89 4.19
N ALA A 497 8.04 13.81 3.25
CA ALA A 497 7.53 15.15 3.55
C ALA A 497 6.12 15.11 4.18
N ALA A 498 5.24 14.25 3.67
CA ALA A 498 3.90 14.07 4.24
C ALA A 498 3.94 13.50 5.67
N ILE A 499 4.89 12.61 5.98
CA ILE A 499 5.13 12.07 7.32
C ILE A 499 5.64 13.18 8.25
N ALA A 500 6.67 13.94 7.85
CA ALA A 500 7.18 15.07 8.63
C ALA A 500 6.07 16.05 9.02
N LEU A 501 5.19 16.38 8.07
CA LEU A 501 4.05 17.27 8.31
C LEU A 501 2.96 16.66 9.21
N GLN A 502 2.95 15.35 9.48
CA GLN A 502 2.07 14.79 10.53
C GLN A 502 2.49 15.16 11.94
N GLY A 503 3.76 15.58 12.12
CA GLY A 503 4.33 15.95 13.41
C GLY A 503 4.21 17.43 13.76
N ILE A 504 3.39 18.18 12.99
CA ILE A 504 3.07 19.58 13.23
C ILE A 504 1.58 19.69 13.47
N ASP A 505 1.18 20.31 14.58
CA ASP A 505 -0.23 20.41 14.94
C ASP A 505 -0.99 21.25 13.91
N ARG A 506 -2.19 20.79 13.55
CA ARG A 506 -3.07 21.43 12.56
C ARG A 506 -2.47 21.63 11.16
N ALA A 507 -1.45 20.85 10.81
CA ALA A 507 -0.88 20.86 9.46
C ALA A 507 -1.73 20.05 8.46
N LEU A 508 -1.73 20.50 7.20
CA LEU A 508 -2.32 19.78 6.07
C LEU A 508 -1.30 19.65 4.93
N PRO A 509 -0.73 18.45 4.71
CA PRO A 509 0.01 18.19 3.49
C PRO A 509 -0.94 18.03 2.28
N ILE A 510 -0.61 18.71 1.19
CA ILE A 510 -1.29 18.63 -0.12
C ILE A 510 -0.27 18.19 -1.16
N ILE A 511 -0.48 17.04 -1.78
CA ILE A 511 0.33 16.63 -2.95
C ILE A 511 -0.26 17.25 -4.21
N HIS A 512 0.49 18.15 -4.84
CA HIS A 512 0.18 18.72 -6.14
C HIS A 512 0.57 17.74 -7.24
N GLY A 513 -0.44 17.14 -7.87
CA GLY A 513 -0.22 16.04 -8.81
C GLY A 513 -1.48 15.24 -9.14
N ALA A 514 -1.25 14.14 -9.87
CA ALA A 514 -2.30 13.17 -10.16
C ALA A 514 -2.80 12.51 -8.87
N GLN A 515 -4.09 12.14 -8.85
CA GLN A 515 -4.77 11.64 -7.66
C GLN A 515 -4.14 10.37 -7.04
N GLY A 516 -3.45 9.55 -7.85
CA GLY A 516 -2.81 8.31 -7.40
C GLY A 516 -1.71 8.54 -6.37
N CYS A 517 -0.90 9.60 -6.51
CA CYS A 517 0.19 9.91 -5.59
C CYS A 517 -0.31 10.09 -4.15
N THR A 518 -1.41 10.84 -4.00
CA THR A 518 -2.08 11.04 -2.71
C THR A 518 -2.70 9.76 -2.16
N PHE A 519 -3.39 9.00 -3.00
CA PHE A 519 -4.12 7.80 -2.56
C PHE A 519 -3.17 6.71 -2.07
N LEU A 520 -2.16 6.35 -2.87
CA LEU A 520 -1.22 5.28 -2.58
C LEU A 520 -0.37 5.62 -1.34
N GLY A 521 0.18 6.84 -1.27
CA GLY A 521 0.92 7.31 -0.10
C GLY A 521 0.07 7.29 1.17
N LYS A 522 -1.19 7.76 1.10
CA LYS A 522 -2.09 7.75 2.25
C LYS A 522 -2.34 6.33 2.77
N VAL A 523 -2.60 5.36 1.89
CA VAL A 523 -2.87 3.97 2.29
C VAL A 523 -1.66 3.36 3.00
N LEU A 524 -0.44 3.56 2.48
CA LEU A 524 0.77 2.97 3.05
C LEU A 524 1.11 3.55 4.42
N ILE A 525 1.10 4.89 4.54
CA ILE A 525 1.33 5.59 5.82
C ILE A 525 0.27 5.16 6.85
N THR A 526 -1.00 5.04 6.42
CA THR A 526 -2.10 4.59 7.28
C THR A 526 -1.91 3.15 7.76
N LYS A 527 -1.42 2.23 6.92
CA LYS A 527 -1.09 0.84 7.32
C LYS A 527 0.06 0.79 8.32
N HIS A 528 1.08 1.62 8.12
CA HIS A 528 2.25 1.66 9.00
C HIS A 528 1.90 2.18 10.40
N PHE A 529 1.31 3.38 10.47
CA PHE A 529 1.00 4.01 11.75
C PHE A 529 -0.28 3.50 12.39
N ARG A 530 -1.15 2.86 11.61
CA ARG A 530 -2.47 2.38 12.05
C ARG A 530 -3.36 3.51 12.59
N GLU A 531 -3.22 4.68 11.94
CA GLU A 531 -3.84 5.93 12.32
C GLU A 531 -4.46 6.63 11.11
N PRO A 532 -5.51 7.44 11.27
CA PRO A 532 -5.96 8.37 10.23
C PRO A 532 -4.87 9.39 9.88
N ILE A 533 -4.48 9.41 8.60
CA ILE A 533 -3.43 10.31 8.10
C ILE A 533 -4.05 11.54 7.41
N ALA A 534 -3.62 12.74 7.82
CA ALA A 534 -3.98 13.99 7.14
C ALA A 534 -3.18 14.10 5.85
N LEU A 535 -3.84 13.98 4.69
CA LEU A 535 -3.20 14.08 3.39
C LEU A 535 -4.27 14.33 2.32
N ALA A 536 -4.05 15.39 1.53
CA ALA A 536 -4.91 15.80 0.42
C ALA A 536 -4.11 15.92 -0.89
N GLY A 537 -4.79 16.18 -2.00
CA GLY A 537 -4.14 16.40 -3.28
C GLY A 537 -5.01 17.17 -4.26
N THR A 538 -4.36 17.81 -5.24
CA THR A 538 -5.01 18.69 -6.23
C THR A 538 -5.78 17.93 -7.31
N LYS A 539 -5.41 16.66 -7.56
CA LYS A 539 -6.04 15.75 -8.52
C LYS A 539 -6.01 16.29 -9.94
N LEU A 540 -4.81 16.38 -10.50
CA LEU A 540 -4.61 16.83 -11.87
C LEU A 540 -5.06 15.76 -12.89
N PHE A 541 -5.81 16.21 -13.89
CA PHE A 541 -6.21 15.46 -15.08
C PHE A 541 -5.54 16.03 -16.34
N THR A 542 -5.69 15.36 -17.49
CA THR A 542 -5.13 15.78 -18.78
C THR A 542 -5.37 17.27 -19.08
N GLU A 543 -6.57 17.76 -18.81
CA GLU A 543 -6.94 19.17 -19.03
C GLU A 543 -6.06 20.12 -18.19
N ASP A 544 -5.85 19.80 -16.91
CA ASP A 544 -4.99 20.59 -16.02
C ASP A 544 -3.51 20.51 -16.43
N VAL A 545 -3.07 19.34 -16.94
CA VAL A 545 -1.69 19.15 -17.41
C VAL A 545 -1.41 19.98 -18.66
N VAL A 546 -2.39 20.10 -19.57
CA VAL A 546 -2.23 20.84 -20.83
C VAL A 546 -2.47 22.34 -20.66
N LEU A 547 -3.49 22.74 -19.89
CA LEU A 547 -3.94 24.13 -19.81
C LEU A 547 -3.30 24.92 -18.65
N GLY A 548 -2.68 24.23 -17.68
CA GLY A 548 -2.14 24.83 -16.47
C GLY A 548 -2.83 24.29 -15.21
N SER A 549 -2.05 24.05 -14.17
CA SER A 549 -2.44 23.34 -12.95
C SER A 549 -2.41 24.26 -11.71
N GLU A 550 -1.90 25.49 -11.87
CA GLU A 550 -1.69 26.47 -10.81
C GLU A 550 -3.01 27.00 -10.24
N GLU A 551 -4.01 27.28 -11.09
CA GLU A 551 -5.34 27.71 -10.64
C GLU A 551 -6.07 26.61 -9.85
N LYS A 552 -5.83 25.35 -10.23
CA LYS A 552 -6.34 24.18 -9.52
C LYS A 552 -5.73 24.07 -8.12
N LEU A 553 -4.44 24.34 -8.01
CA LEU A 553 -3.75 24.40 -6.73
C LEU A 553 -4.31 25.51 -5.83
N ILE A 554 -4.41 26.73 -6.34
CA ILE A 554 -4.94 27.90 -5.60
C ILE A 554 -6.35 27.61 -5.09
N SER A 555 -7.25 27.15 -5.96
CA SER A 555 -8.63 26.83 -5.58
C SER A 555 -8.71 25.72 -4.53
N THR A 556 -7.86 24.70 -4.63
CA THR A 556 -7.79 23.62 -3.63
C THR A 556 -7.35 24.13 -2.26
N ILE A 557 -6.32 24.98 -2.22
CA ILE A 557 -5.82 25.60 -0.98
C ILE A 557 -6.91 26.46 -0.34
N ASP A 558 -7.54 27.36 -1.10
CA ASP A 558 -8.60 28.24 -0.63
C ASP A 558 -9.78 27.47 -0.04
N ASP A 559 -10.14 26.34 -0.66
CA ASP A 559 -11.20 25.45 -0.18
C ASP A 559 -10.88 24.84 1.19
N PHE A 560 -9.65 24.35 1.38
CA PHE A 560 -9.22 23.77 2.65
C PHE A 560 -9.06 24.84 3.74
N ILE A 561 -8.58 26.05 3.39
CA ILE A 561 -8.54 27.18 4.33
C ILE A 561 -9.93 27.48 4.85
N LYS A 562 -10.93 27.59 3.97
CA LYS A 562 -12.32 27.87 4.34
C LYS A 562 -12.96 26.75 5.16
N LYS A 563 -12.71 25.48 4.81
CA LYS A 563 -13.40 24.32 5.40
C LYS A 563 -12.76 23.83 6.70
N ASN A 564 -11.44 23.92 6.81
CA ASN A 564 -10.69 23.23 7.87
C ASN A 564 -9.83 24.17 8.71
N THR A 565 -9.60 25.42 8.30
CA THR A 565 -8.81 26.42 9.04
C THR A 565 -7.43 25.92 9.50
N PRO A 566 -6.62 25.26 8.63
CA PRO A 566 -5.30 24.76 9.01
C PRO A 566 -4.37 25.89 9.47
N ASP A 567 -3.38 25.58 10.29
CA ASP A 567 -2.35 26.55 10.70
C ASP A 567 -1.18 26.52 9.71
N VAL A 568 -0.89 25.33 9.16
CA VAL A 568 0.13 25.10 8.13
C VAL A 568 -0.46 24.30 6.98
N ILE A 569 -0.20 24.71 5.74
CA ILE A 569 -0.42 23.90 4.54
C ILE A 569 0.92 23.65 3.88
N GLY A 570 1.35 22.39 3.85
CA GLY A 570 2.55 21.98 3.12
C GLY A 570 2.19 21.50 1.72
N VAL A 571 2.58 22.25 0.69
CA VAL A 571 2.36 21.91 -0.72
C VAL A 571 3.57 21.10 -1.19
N LEU A 572 3.33 19.81 -1.43
CA LEU A 572 4.33 18.83 -1.88
C LEU A 572 4.16 18.61 -3.37
N THR A 573 5.23 18.61 -4.16
CA THR A 573 5.14 18.38 -5.60
C THR A 573 5.32 16.90 -5.94
N SER A 574 4.53 16.40 -6.90
CA SER A 574 4.73 15.06 -7.47
C SER A 574 5.72 15.09 -8.62
N GLY A 575 6.24 13.93 -9.04
CA GLY A 575 7.05 13.83 -10.25
C GLY A 575 6.38 14.39 -11.51
N LEU A 576 5.04 14.40 -11.59
CA LEU A 576 4.31 15.04 -12.69
C LEU A 576 4.46 16.57 -12.67
N SER A 577 4.23 17.19 -11.51
CA SER A 577 4.29 18.65 -11.39
C SER A 577 5.71 19.19 -11.53
N GLU A 578 6.70 18.45 -11.02
CA GLU A 578 8.13 18.79 -11.21
C GLU A 578 8.54 18.65 -12.68
N ALA A 579 8.20 17.52 -13.34
CA ALA A 579 8.53 17.32 -14.76
C ALA A 579 7.83 18.30 -15.70
N LYS A 580 6.62 18.75 -15.36
CA LYS A 580 5.91 19.83 -16.08
C LYS A 580 6.56 21.20 -15.86
N GLY A 581 7.22 21.40 -14.72
CA GLY A 581 7.76 22.69 -14.30
C GLY A 581 6.68 23.64 -13.79
N ASP A 582 5.72 23.14 -13.01
CA ASP A 582 4.66 23.95 -12.40
C ASP A 582 5.26 25.07 -11.54
N ASP A 583 4.89 26.33 -11.80
CA ASP A 583 5.32 27.48 -10.98
C ASP A 583 4.48 27.56 -9.69
N VAL A 584 4.72 26.60 -8.79
CA VAL A 584 4.03 26.50 -7.51
C VAL A 584 4.28 27.76 -6.67
N GLU A 585 5.51 28.26 -6.62
CA GLU A 585 5.81 29.48 -5.86
C GLU A 585 5.03 30.70 -6.36
N GLY A 586 4.97 30.90 -7.68
CA GLY A 586 4.15 31.94 -8.30
C GLY A 586 2.66 31.74 -8.02
N ALA A 587 2.17 30.50 -8.07
CA ALA A 587 0.79 30.18 -7.71
C ALA A 587 0.48 30.54 -6.25
N LEU A 588 1.38 30.22 -5.32
CA LEU A 588 1.24 30.55 -3.90
C LEU A 588 1.25 32.07 -3.65
N LYS A 589 2.04 32.83 -4.43
CA LYS A 589 2.05 34.30 -4.39
C LYS A 589 0.75 34.92 -4.93
N ARG A 590 0.09 34.27 -5.91
CA ARG A 590 -1.20 34.72 -6.47
C ARG A 590 -2.40 34.35 -5.59
N GLY A 591 -2.32 33.25 -4.85
CA GLY A 591 -3.40 32.75 -4.00
C GLY A 591 -3.75 33.68 -2.84
N LYS A 592 -5.02 33.66 -2.40
CA LYS A 592 -5.56 34.56 -1.35
C LYS A 592 -5.07 34.24 0.07
N GLY A 593 -4.15 33.28 0.23
CA GLY A 593 -3.59 32.86 1.52
C GLY A 593 -2.70 33.89 2.22
N GLN A 594 -2.17 34.89 1.48
CA GLN A 594 -1.25 35.91 2.03
C GLN A 594 -1.87 36.89 3.04
N GLY A 595 -3.19 36.85 3.29
CA GLY A 595 -3.87 37.63 4.33
C GLY A 595 -4.42 36.80 5.50
N SER A 596 -4.21 35.48 5.50
CA SER A 596 -4.72 34.57 6.55
C SER A 596 -3.63 34.21 7.55
N ARG A 597 -4.00 33.82 8.78
CA ARG A 597 -3.06 33.30 9.81
C ARG A 597 -2.31 32.03 9.34
N VAL A 598 -2.75 31.41 8.24
CA VAL A 598 -2.24 30.14 7.71
C VAL A 598 -0.90 30.32 7.00
N LYS A 599 0.08 29.47 7.33
CA LYS A 599 1.37 29.39 6.63
C LYS A 599 1.29 28.39 5.50
N VAL A 600 1.37 28.84 4.25
CA VAL A 600 1.41 27.96 3.07
C VAL A 600 2.87 27.83 2.62
N ILE A 601 3.39 26.60 2.64
CA ILE A 601 4.81 26.28 2.51
C ILE A 601 4.98 25.35 1.32
N HIS A 602 5.85 25.72 0.39
CA HIS A 602 6.22 24.85 -0.72
C HIS A 602 7.37 23.92 -0.31
N VAL A 603 7.23 22.63 -0.59
CA VAL A 603 8.29 21.63 -0.41
C VAL A 603 8.52 20.94 -1.77
N HIS A 604 9.67 21.19 -2.37
CA HIS A 604 10.08 20.54 -3.61
C HIS A 604 10.41 19.06 -3.37
N THR A 605 9.55 18.16 -3.86
CA THR A 605 9.66 16.71 -3.63
C THR A 605 9.66 15.89 -4.92
N PRO A 606 10.61 16.10 -5.84
CA PRO A 606 10.71 15.29 -7.05
C PRO A 606 10.91 13.81 -6.71
N ASP A 607 10.08 12.94 -7.30
CA ASP A 607 10.11 11.49 -7.06
C ASP A 607 11.28 10.78 -7.77
N TYR A 608 12.06 11.49 -8.58
CA TYR A 608 13.21 10.99 -9.35
C TYR A 608 14.57 11.33 -8.70
N GLU A 609 14.56 11.94 -7.52
CA GLU A 609 15.72 12.22 -6.69
C GLU A 609 15.53 11.66 -5.29
N GLY A 610 16.64 11.38 -4.58
CA GLY A 610 16.59 11.05 -3.15
C GLY A 610 15.61 9.92 -2.79
N GLY A 611 15.06 9.98 -1.58
CA GLY A 611 14.08 9.00 -1.09
C GLY A 611 13.19 9.58 0.02
N LEU A 612 12.60 8.69 0.84
CA LEU A 612 11.75 9.08 1.96
C LEU A 612 12.49 10.00 2.93
N GLU A 613 13.68 9.61 3.37
CA GLU A 613 14.49 10.40 4.31
C GLU A 613 14.78 11.80 3.76
N THR A 614 15.14 11.91 2.47
CA THR A 614 15.38 13.20 1.81
C THR A 614 14.16 14.12 1.83
N GLY A 615 12.98 13.58 1.48
CA GLY A 615 11.76 14.38 1.49
C GLY A 615 11.33 14.81 2.89
N TYR A 616 11.57 13.97 3.89
CA TYR A 616 11.36 14.30 5.29
C TYR A 616 12.21 15.51 5.71
N VAL A 617 13.51 15.49 5.40
CA VAL A 617 14.46 16.58 5.70
C VAL A 617 14.05 17.88 5.01
N LYS A 618 13.75 17.84 3.70
CA LYS A 618 13.33 19.01 2.94
C LYS A 618 12.07 19.66 3.52
N ALA A 619 11.13 18.88 4.03
CA ALA A 619 9.95 19.42 4.69
C ALA A 619 10.30 20.18 5.98
N VAL A 620 11.23 19.65 6.78
CA VAL A 620 11.72 20.33 8.00
C VAL A 620 12.41 21.64 7.65
N GLU A 621 13.32 21.65 6.67
CA GLU A 621 14.01 22.85 6.21
C GLU A 621 13.03 23.91 5.68
N ALA A 622 12.04 23.49 4.87
CA ALA A 622 11.03 24.39 4.33
C ALA A 622 10.15 24.99 5.44
N VAL A 623 9.76 24.18 6.44
CA VAL A 623 8.99 24.64 7.61
C VAL A 623 9.79 25.66 8.43
N LEU A 624 11.04 25.36 8.76
CA LEU A 624 11.93 26.28 9.48
C LEU A 624 12.13 27.56 8.68
N GLY A 625 12.41 27.45 7.38
CA GLY A 625 12.63 28.60 6.49
C GLY A 625 11.41 29.52 6.37
N ALA A 626 10.20 28.97 6.35
CA ALA A 626 8.97 29.73 6.17
C ALA A 626 8.41 30.33 7.48
N ILE A 627 8.64 29.68 8.63
CA ILE A 627 8.16 30.17 9.93
C ILE A 627 9.19 31.13 10.56
N LEU A 628 10.48 30.85 10.41
CA LEU A 628 11.56 31.64 11.01
C LEU A 628 12.04 32.74 10.04
N THR A 629 11.27 33.82 9.93
CA THR A 629 11.46 34.87 8.90
C THR A 629 12.22 36.11 9.34
N CYS A 630 12.38 36.37 10.64
CA CYS A 630 13.10 37.54 11.13
C CYS A 630 14.22 37.12 12.10
N PRO A 631 15.47 37.55 11.88
CA PRO A 631 16.45 37.59 12.96
C PRO A 631 15.96 38.64 13.96
N LEU A 632 15.47 38.21 15.11
CA LEU A 632 15.12 39.12 16.20
C LEU A 632 16.35 39.33 17.10
N PRO A 633 16.52 40.55 17.65
CA PRO A 633 17.68 40.88 18.48
C PRO A 633 17.71 39.95 19.68
N LEU A 634 18.91 39.63 20.18
CA LEU A 634 19.18 38.81 21.36
C LEU A 634 18.23 39.16 22.53
N ALA A 635 17.03 38.58 22.53
CA ALA A 635 16.19 38.49 23.69
C ALA A 635 16.75 37.37 24.55
N SER A 636 16.66 37.50 25.87
CA SER A 636 17.11 36.46 26.80
C SER A 636 16.55 35.09 26.37
N CYS A 637 17.44 34.15 26.05
CA CYS A 637 17.05 32.78 25.75
C CYS A 637 16.20 32.24 26.92
N PRO A 638 15.02 31.66 26.65
CA PRO A 638 14.23 31.02 27.70
C PRO A 638 15.08 29.98 28.43
N GLU A 639 15.05 30.03 29.76
CA GLU A 639 15.90 29.19 30.59
C GLU A 639 15.66 27.71 30.27
N HIS A 640 16.75 26.99 29.99
CA HIS A 640 16.79 25.56 29.68
C HIS A 640 16.06 25.10 28.39
N GLN A 641 15.64 26.00 27.51
CA GLN A 641 14.99 25.63 26.24
C GLN A 641 16.01 25.19 25.18
N ILE A 642 15.77 24.03 24.55
CA ILE A 642 16.58 23.50 23.44
C ILE A 642 15.71 23.08 22.27
N ASN A 643 16.28 23.13 21.06
CA ASN A 643 15.67 22.56 19.86
C ASN A 643 16.09 21.10 19.72
N VAL A 644 15.18 20.25 19.24
CA VAL A 644 15.47 18.87 18.88
C VAL A 644 14.92 18.63 17.48
N LEU A 645 15.80 18.38 16.51
CA LEU A 645 15.42 18.04 15.14
C LEU A 645 15.45 16.53 14.99
N ALA A 646 14.29 15.90 14.79
CA ALA A 646 14.13 14.46 14.94
C ALA A 646 13.93 13.75 13.60
N GLY A 647 14.81 12.79 13.29
CA GLY A 647 14.85 12.07 12.02
C GLY A 647 13.70 11.08 11.80
N SER A 648 13.50 10.71 10.54
CA SER A 648 12.38 9.85 10.09
C SER A 648 12.43 8.40 10.57
N HIS A 649 13.58 7.96 11.10
CA HIS A 649 13.83 6.58 11.54
C HIS A 649 13.24 6.27 12.92
N LEU A 650 12.80 7.28 13.66
CA LEU A 650 12.23 7.13 15.00
C LEU A 650 10.76 6.67 14.94
N THR A 651 10.38 5.80 15.86
CA THR A 651 8.96 5.43 16.04
C THR A 651 8.22 6.51 16.83
N PRO A 652 6.87 6.61 16.75
CA PRO A 652 6.10 7.53 17.59
C PRO A 652 6.41 7.43 19.09
N ALA A 653 6.59 6.21 19.63
CA ALA A 653 7.00 5.99 21.02
C ALA A 653 8.39 6.55 21.34
N ASP A 654 9.31 6.59 20.37
CA ASP A 654 10.64 7.19 20.55
C ASP A 654 10.56 8.70 20.75
N PHE A 655 9.61 9.41 20.12
CA PHE A 655 9.43 10.85 20.37
C PHE A 655 9.01 11.12 21.82
N THR A 656 8.12 10.29 22.37
CA THR A 656 7.69 10.38 23.77
C THR A 656 8.86 10.06 24.72
N GLU A 657 9.59 8.98 24.47
CA GLU A 657 10.77 8.61 25.25
C GLU A 657 11.86 9.71 25.19
N LEU A 658 12.10 10.28 24.01
CA LEU A 658 13.09 11.33 23.80
C LEU A 658 12.76 12.57 24.62
N ARG A 659 11.49 12.99 24.61
CA ARG A 659 10.98 14.09 25.43
C ARG A 659 11.19 13.80 26.93
N GLU A 660 10.79 12.61 27.40
CA GLU A 660 10.94 12.22 28.80
C GLU A 660 12.41 12.14 29.26
N ILE A 661 13.32 11.70 28.39
CA ILE A 661 14.76 11.71 28.68
C ILE A 661 15.24 13.15 28.85
N ILE A 662 15.01 14.01 27.88
CA ILE A 662 15.49 15.39 27.90
C ILE A 662 14.91 16.18 29.09
N GLU A 663 13.60 16.09 29.33
CA GLU A 663 12.92 16.80 30.41
C GLU A 663 13.40 16.37 31.80
N SER A 664 13.84 15.11 31.96
CA SER A 664 14.37 14.65 33.24
C SER A 664 15.73 15.25 33.63
N PHE A 665 16.42 15.89 32.69
CA PHE A 665 17.60 16.73 32.97
C PHE A 665 17.21 18.20 33.25
N GLY A 666 15.92 18.54 33.30
CA GLY A 666 15.44 19.91 33.51
C GLY A 666 15.44 20.78 32.26
N LEU A 667 15.70 20.20 31.09
CA LEU A 667 15.64 20.88 29.80
C LEU A 667 14.21 20.93 29.26
N LYS A 668 13.91 21.89 28.39
CA LYS A 668 12.61 22.07 27.74
C LYS A 668 12.76 21.87 26.23
N PRO A 669 12.50 20.66 25.70
CA PRO A 669 12.69 20.38 24.28
C PRO A 669 11.51 20.88 23.43
N ILE A 670 11.84 21.63 22.37
CA ILE A 670 10.97 21.82 21.21
C ILE A 670 11.41 20.83 20.14
N ILE A 671 10.61 19.77 19.93
CA ILE A 671 10.92 18.69 18.99
C ILE A 671 10.29 19.02 17.63
N LEU A 672 11.02 18.89 16.52
CA LEU A 672 10.47 19.12 15.17
C LEU A 672 11.07 18.12 14.17
N PRO A 673 10.23 17.38 13.42
CA PRO A 673 8.81 17.10 13.66
C PRO A 673 8.59 16.30 14.96
N ASP A 674 7.38 16.34 15.53
CA ASP A 674 7.01 15.50 16.68
C ASP A 674 5.89 14.51 16.30
N LEU A 675 6.26 13.26 15.99
CA LEU A 675 5.32 12.22 15.57
C LEU A 675 4.67 11.46 16.73
N SER A 676 4.88 11.87 17.99
CA SER A 676 4.35 11.18 19.18
C SER A 676 2.84 10.92 19.11
N ALA A 677 2.07 11.83 18.49
CA ALA A 677 0.62 11.67 18.34
C ALA A 677 0.18 10.50 17.44
N LEU A 678 1.11 9.84 16.74
CA LEU A 678 0.84 8.65 15.90
C LEU A 678 1.04 7.33 16.67
N ASP A 679 1.17 7.37 18.00
CA ASP A 679 1.37 6.22 18.89
C ASP A 679 0.10 5.43 19.24
N GLY A 680 -1.07 5.88 18.79
CA GLY A 680 -2.36 5.34 19.25
C GLY A 680 -3.20 6.34 20.06
N SER A 681 -2.66 7.49 20.43
CA SER A 681 -3.33 8.47 21.32
C SER A 681 -4.42 9.30 20.63
N ARG A 682 -4.33 9.53 19.31
CA ARG A 682 -5.33 10.30 18.55
C ARG A 682 -6.74 9.75 18.75
N GLN A 683 -7.68 10.63 19.07
CA GLN A 683 -9.10 10.31 19.22
C GLN A 683 -9.91 10.88 18.06
N GLY A 684 -10.78 10.05 17.50
CA GLY A 684 -11.65 10.39 16.39
C GLY A 684 -10.94 10.80 15.10
N PHE A 685 -11.72 11.37 14.17
CA PHE A 685 -11.21 11.77 12.85
C PHE A 685 -10.99 13.28 12.73
N SER A 686 -9.80 13.64 12.25
CA SER A 686 -9.47 14.99 11.81
C SER A 686 -9.02 14.99 10.35
N ALA A 687 -9.35 16.07 9.64
CA ALA A 687 -8.82 16.33 8.30
C ALA A 687 -7.39 16.90 8.35
N LEU A 688 -6.99 17.45 9.49
CA LEU A 688 -5.68 18.02 9.77
C LEU A 688 -4.88 17.07 10.65
N ALA A 689 -3.56 17.20 10.64
CA ALA A 689 -2.72 16.58 11.66
C ALA A 689 -3.15 17.07 13.05
N VAL A 690 -3.11 16.17 14.04
CA VAL A 690 -3.52 16.44 15.42
C VAL A 690 -2.37 16.05 16.33
N GLY A 691 -2.00 16.96 17.23
CA GLY A 691 -0.83 16.82 18.09
C GLY A 691 0.46 17.12 17.34
N GLY A 692 1.58 16.88 18.00
CA GLY A 692 2.89 17.32 17.54
C GLY A 692 3.12 18.82 17.82
N THR A 693 4.06 19.41 17.11
CA THR A 693 4.62 20.73 17.46
C THR A 693 3.80 21.86 16.85
N THR A 694 3.49 22.89 17.63
CA THR A 694 2.67 24.01 17.15
C THR A 694 3.50 25.02 16.36
N VAL A 695 2.85 25.86 15.54
CA VAL A 695 3.53 26.96 14.83
C VAL A 695 4.21 27.94 15.79
N ASP A 696 3.61 28.16 16.97
CA ASP A 696 4.16 29.04 17.99
C ASP A 696 5.42 28.44 18.63
N ASP A 697 5.44 27.12 18.86
CA ASP A 697 6.64 26.40 19.31
C ASP A 697 7.75 26.47 18.26
N ILE A 698 7.42 26.24 16.98
CA ILE A 698 8.41 26.34 15.89
C ILE A 698 8.99 27.75 15.84
N ALA A 699 8.15 28.80 15.97
CA ALA A 699 8.63 30.18 16.04
C ALA A 699 9.57 30.42 17.24
N ALA A 700 9.31 29.77 18.38
CA ALA A 700 10.13 29.85 19.58
C ALA A 700 11.50 29.15 19.43
N MET A 701 11.68 28.26 18.44
CA MET A 701 12.97 27.58 18.19
C MET A 701 14.13 28.55 17.92
N SER A 702 13.84 29.73 17.37
CA SER A 702 14.83 30.80 17.12
C SER A 702 15.45 31.38 18.40
N LYS A 703 14.89 31.07 19.59
CA LYS A 703 15.31 31.58 20.89
C LYS A 703 15.94 30.51 21.78
N SER A 704 16.03 29.28 21.30
CA SER A 704 16.60 28.16 22.07
C SER A 704 18.09 28.32 22.26
N ALA A 705 18.61 27.81 23.38
CA ALA A 705 20.03 27.93 23.73
C ALA A 705 20.93 27.00 22.89
N PHE A 706 20.38 25.89 22.40
CA PHE A 706 21.12 24.87 21.67
C PHE A 706 20.19 24.07 20.75
N THR A 707 20.73 23.48 19.68
CA THR A 707 20.01 22.58 18.78
C THR A 707 20.62 21.18 18.78
N LEU A 708 19.78 20.17 18.95
CA LEU A 708 20.18 18.77 18.89
C LEU A 708 19.56 18.10 17.67
N ALA A 709 20.38 17.69 16.71
CA ALA A 709 19.94 16.93 15.55
C ALA A 709 20.04 15.43 15.82
N ILE A 710 18.94 14.69 15.65
CA ILE A 710 18.87 13.25 15.84
C ILE A 710 18.80 12.56 14.48
N GLY A 711 19.85 11.80 14.17
CA GLY A 711 20.10 11.25 12.84
C GLY A 711 20.99 12.17 12.01
N ALA A 712 21.86 11.57 11.20
CA ALA A 712 22.78 12.32 10.32
C ALA A 712 21.99 13.14 9.28
N SER A 713 20.82 12.66 8.86
CA SER A 713 19.95 13.39 7.93
C SER A 713 19.44 14.73 8.48
N MET A 714 19.41 14.94 9.80
CA MET A 714 18.90 16.16 10.43
C MET A 714 19.95 17.28 10.59
N GLU A 715 21.20 17.04 10.19
CA GLU A 715 22.26 18.05 10.23
C GLU A 715 21.95 19.29 9.38
N PRO A 716 21.45 19.20 8.12
CA PRO A 716 21.14 20.38 7.31
C PRO A 716 20.15 21.37 7.96
N PRO A 717 18.98 20.95 8.49
CA PRO A 717 18.11 21.89 9.22
C PRO A 717 18.72 22.43 10.52
N ALA A 718 19.65 21.70 11.17
CA ALA A 718 20.38 22.23 12.33
C ALA A 718 21.37 23.33 11.93
N LYS A 719 22.10 23.11 10.84
CA LYS A 719 22.99 24.09 10.23
C LYS A 719 22.24 25.35 9.81
N LEU A 720 21.03 25.21 9.27
CA LEU A 720 20.16 26.34 8.95
C LEU A 720 19.87 27.23 10.18
N LEU A 721 19.63 26.62 11.35
CA LEU A 721 19.42 27.36 12.60
C LEU A 721 20.70 28.04 13.09
N ASN A 722 21.85 27.41 12.93
CA ASN A 722 23.15 28.00 13.25
C ASN A 722 23.46 29.20 12.36
N GLU A 723 23.33 29.05 11.03
CA GLU A 723 23.64 30.11 10.06
C GLU A 723 22.70 31.31 10.21
N LYS A 724 21.40 31.09 10.49
CA LYS A 724 20.41 32.17 10.61
C LYS A 724 20.35 32.83 11.98
N PHE A 725 20.54 32.05 13.06
CA PHE A 725 20.27 32.51 14.43
C PHE A 725 21.48 32.38 15.37
N GLY A 726 22.60 31.82 14.91
CA GLY A 726 23.80 31.60 15.74
C GLY A 726 23.61 30.54 16.83
N ILE A 727 22.60 29.67 16.69
CA ILE A 727 22.33 28.61 17.67
C ILE A 727 23.30 27.47 17.40
N GLU A 728 24.17 27.18 18.34
CA GLU A 728 25.08 26.04 18.27
C GLU A 728 24.32 24.72 18.23
N TYR A 729 24.90 23.72 17.57
CA TYR A 729 24.26 22.42 17.42
C TYR A 729 25.23 21.25 17.56
N SER A 730 24.66 20.08 17.85
CA SER A 730 25.34 18.80 17.77
C SER A 730 24.44 17.78 17.08
N VAL A 731 25.05 16.80 16.43
CA VAL A 731 24.38 15.69 15.76
C VAL A 731 24.60 14.43 16.59
N ALA A 732 23.51 13.76 16.97
CA ALA A 732 23.53 12.42 17.53
C ALA A 732 23.10 11.45 16.42
N GLU A 733 24.04 10.72 15.83
CA GLU A 733 23.72 9.83 14.69
C GLU A 733 22.97 8.57 15.11
N SER A 734 23.00 8.23 16.40
CA SER A 734 22.32 7.10 17.00
C SER A 734 21.91 7.45 18.43
N LEU A 735 20.75 6.96 18.84
CA LEU A 735 20.29 6.99 20.24
C LEU A 735 20.12 5.58 20.81
N SER A 736 20.69 4.58 20.14
CA SER A 736 20.58 3.17 20.52
C SER A 736 21.95 2.54 20.69
N GLY A 737 22.02 1.50 21.53
CA GLY A 737 23.27 0.96 22.01
C GLY A 737 23.73 1.63 23.30
N LEU A 738 24.61 0.97 24.02
CA LEU A 738 25.17 1.42 25.28
C LEU A 738 26.02 2.68 25.10
N ASN A 739 26.91 2.71 24.10
CA ASN A 739 27.87 3.79 23.93
C ASN A 739 27.19 5.08 23.43
N ASP A 740 26.36 4.99 22.38
CA ASP A 740 25.66 6.16 21.85
C ASP A 740 24.67 6.73 22.88
N THR A 741 23.97 5.88 23.63
CA THR A 741 23.12 6.33 24.73
C THR A 741 23.94 7.01 25.83
N ASP A 742 25.11 6.48 26.20
CA ASP A 742 26.00 7.12 27.19
C ASP A 742 26.48 8.50 26.73
N ILE A 743 26.82 8.66 25.45
CA ILE A 743 27.22 9.96 24.86
C ILE A 743 26.06 10.95 24.94
N PHE A 744 24.87 10.52 24.53
CA PHE A 744 23.66 11.33 24.58
C PHE A 744 23.36 11.82 26.01
N MET A 745 23.40 10.91 26.99
CA MET A 745 23.16 11.24 28.40
C MET A 745 24.20 12.23 28.96
N ARG A 746 25.48 12.09 28.58
CA ARG A 746 26.54 13.05 28.99
C ARG A 746 26.34 14.41 28.38
N MET A 747 25.95 14.47 27.11
CA MET A 747 25.65 15.73 26.43
C MET A 747 24.46 16.44 27.09
N LEU A 748 23.39 15.73 27.45
CA LEU A 748 22.26 16.32 28.19
C LEU A 748 22.68 16.80 29.59
N SER A 749 23.53 16.05 30.28
CA SER A 749 24.11 16.47 31.56
C SER A 749 24.95 17.74 31.42
N PHE A 750 25.76 17.84 30.36
CA PHE A 750 26.56 19.02 30.06
C PHE A 750 25.69 20.24 29.74
N LEU A 751 24.68 20.09 28.87
CA LEU A 751 23.79 21.18 28.46
C LEU A 751 22.92 21.70 29.61
N SER A 752 22.48 20.80 30.50
CA SER A 752 21.63 21.16 31.63
C SER A 752 22.40 21.63 32.88
N GLY A 753 23.67 21.23 33.01
CA GLY A 753 24.41 21.34 34.27
C GLY A 753 23.95 20.37 35.37
N ASN A 754 22.94 19.52 35.09
CA ASN A 754 22.40 18.56 36.02
C ASN A 754 23.07 17.19 35.88
N PRO A 755 23.25 16.44 36.97
CA PRO A 755 23.81 15.08 36.90
C PRO A 755 22.82 14.11 36.23
N LEU A 756 23.35 12.95 35.77
CA LEU A 756 22.55 11.86 35.22
C LEU A 756 21.45 11.41 36.22
N PRO A 757 20.16 11.40 35.84
CA PRO A 757 19.11 10.90 36.71
C PRO A 757 19.29 9.42 37.09
N VAL A 758 19.09 9.09 38.38
CA VAL A 758 19.28 7.74 38.95
C VAL A 758 18.49 6.65 38.20
N LYS A 759 17.32 6.99 37.64
CA LYS A 759 16.52 6.04 36.83
C LYS A 759 17.31 5.50 35.63
N TYR A 760 18.12 6.34 34.98
CA TYR A 760 18.91 5.94 33.81
C TYR A 760 20.20 5.23 34.18
N GLU A 761 20.79 5.53 35.34
CA GLU A 761 21.88 4.69 35.87
C GLU A 761 21.42 3.25 36.09
N ARG A 762 20.19 3.07 36.60
CA ARG A 762 19.58 1.75 36.75
C ARG A 762 19.31 1.10 35.39
N GLN A 763 18.67 1.81 34.45
CA GLN A 763 18.41 1.25 33.11
C GLN A 763 19.69 0.86 32.39
N ARG A 764 20.76 1.66 32.50
CA ARG A 764 22.08 1.34 31.95
C ARG A 764 22.65 0.02 32.51
N LYS A 765 22.54 -0.20 33.83
CA LYS A 765 22.97 -1.47 34.46
C LYS A 765 22.16 -2.66 33.93
N ILE A 766 20.84 -2.48 33.78
CA ILE A 766 19.94 -3.52 33.24
C ILE A 766 20.28 -3.82 31.78
N LEU A 767 20.57 -2.80 30.95
CA LEU A 767 21.02 -3.00 29.57
C LEU A 767 22.31 -3.83 29.53
N ILE A 768 23.32 -3.47 30.32
CA ILE A 768 24.59 -4.20 30.36
C ILE A 768 24.38 -5.67 30.76
N ASP A 769 23.49 -5.92 31.71
CA ASP A 769 23.11 -7.27 32.13
C ASP A 769 22.42 -8.04 30.99
N GLY A 770 21.41 -7.45 30.37
CA GLY A 770 20.72 -8.06 29.23
C GLY A 770 21.60 -8.27 27.99
N MET A 771 22.58 -7.38 27.74
CA MET A 771 23.61 -7.60 26.72
C MET A 771 24.43 -8.86 27.04
N ARG A 772 24.79 -9.10 28.31
CA ARG A 772 25.49 -10.33 28.73
C ARG A 772 24.60 -11.56 28.63
N ASP A 773 23.30 -11.44 28.82
CA ASP A 773 22.40 -12.58 28.64
C ASP A 773 22.25 -12.92 27.14
N ALA A 774 22.11 -11.91 26.29
CA ALA A 774 21.83 -12.08 24.87
C ALA A 774 23.08 -12.39 24.01
N HIS A 775 24.30 -12.05 24.47
CA HIS A 775 25.50 -12.19 23.62
C HIS A 775 25.77 -13.63 23.16
N PHE A 776 25.38 -14.65 23.92
CA PHE A 776 25.55 -16.05 23.51
C PHE A 776 24.78 -16.39 22.23
N TYR A 777 23.69 -15.68 21.96
CA TYR A 777 22.84 -15.91 20.79
C TYR A 777 23.19 -14.97 19.62
N LEU A 778 23.76 -13.79 19.91
CA LEU A 778 24.04 -12.74 18.94
C LEU A 778 25.52 -12.68 18.50
N SER A 779 26.47 -13.01 19.37
CA SER A 779 27.89 -12.86 19.06
C SER A 779 28.31 -13.75 17.89
N GLY A 780 29.05 -13.18 16.94
CA GLY A 780 29.53 -13.85 15.73
C GLY A 780 28.44 -14.13 14.69
N LYS A 781 27.21 -13.66 14.91
CA LYS A 781 26.12 -13.77 13.93
C LYS A 781 26.33 -12.82 12.78
N LYS A 782 25.93 -13.27 11.59
CA LYS A 782 25.99 -12.52 10.34
C LYS A 782 24.63 -11.92 10.05
N VAL A 783 24.56 -10.61 9.92
CA VAL A 783 23.30 -9.90 9.73
C VAL A 783 23.32 -9.12 8.43
N CYS A 784 22.20 -9.19 7.70
CA CYS A 784 21.90 -8.26 6.63
C CYS A 784 20.93 -7.19 7.14
N THR A 785 21.24 -5.91 6.92
CA THR A 785 20.29 -4.81 7.12
C THR A 785 19.80 -4.30 5.77
N ALA A 786 18.52 -3.95 5.66
CA ALA A 786 17.95 -3.27 4.50
C ALA A 786 17.00 -2.17 4.99
N LEU A 787 17.57 -0.98 5.24
CA LEU A 787 16.96 0.10 6.03
C LEU A 787 17.31 1.48 5.43
N GLU A 788 16.55 2.52 5.80
CA GLU A 788 16.93 3.92 5.51
C GLU A 788 18.29 4.25 6.18
N PRO A 789 19.09 5.19 5.63
CA PRO A 789 20.45 5.45 6.08
C PRO A 789 20.60 5.69 7.58
N ASP A 790 19.82 6.61 8.18
CA ASP A 790 19.94 6.90 9.61
C ASP A 790 19.60 5.68 10.48
N LEU A 791 18.55 4.93 10.11
CA LEU A 791 18.17 3.72 10.84
C LEU A 791 19.24 2.63 10.71
N SER A 792 19.88 2.53 9.54
CA SER A 792 20.97 1.58 9.29
C SER A 792 22.21 1.92 10.11
N ILE A 793 22.55 3.21 10.26
CA ILE A 793 23.62 3.67 11.17
C ILE A 793 23.31 3.22 12.60
N GLN A 794 22.15 3.63 13.12
CA GLN A 794 21.73 3.29 14.49
C GLN A 794 21.74 1.77 14.73
N THR A 795 21.18 1.01 13.79
CA THR A 795 21.08 -0.46 13.91
C THR A 795 22.45 -1.13 13.86
N SER A 796 23.32 -0.72 12.93
CA SER A 796 24.65 -1.31 12.80
C SER A 796 25.55 -1.05 14.02
N ARG A 797 25.38 0.09 14.71
CA ARG A 797 26.17 0.42 15.90
C ARG A 797 25.85 -0.46 17.10
N TRP A 798 24.58 -0.64 17.46
CA TRP A 798 24.23 -1.52 18.60
C TRP A 798 24.50 -3.01 18.28
N LEU A 799 24.34 -3.43 17.01
CA LEU A 799 24.74 -4.77 16.58
C LEU A 799 26.23 -5.00 16.78
N LYS A 800 27.07 -4.03 16.41
CA LYS A 800 28.52 -4.09 16.65
C LYS A 800 28.88 -4.22 18.13
N GLU A 801 28.16 -3.51 19.01
CA GLU A 801 28.35 -3.65 20.47
C GLU A 801 28.02 -5.06 20.99
N MET A 802 27.10 -5.77 20.31
CA MET A 802 26.77 -7.17 20.58
C MET A 802 27.69 -8.17 19.88
N ALA A 803 28.79 -7.69 19.29
CA ALA A 803 29.72 -8.48 18.47
C ALA A 803 29.03 -9.23 17.31
N VAL A 804 28.04 -8.59 16.70
CA VAL A 804 27.35 -9.05 15.49
C VAL A 804 28.02 -8.43 14.27
N ASP A 805 28.28 -9.23 13.25
CA ASP A 805 28.85 -8.78 11.99
C ASP A 805 27.74 -8.40 10.99
N VAL A 806 27.59 -7.12 10.70
CA VAL A 806 26.72 -6.66 9.60
C VAL A 806 27.46 -6.88 8.28
N GLU A 807 27.24 -8.02 7.64
CA GLU A 807 27.94 -8.41 6.40
C GLU A 807 27.51 -7.57 5.20
N LEU A 808 26.22 -7.21 5.15
CA LEU A 808 25.62 -6.42 4.08
C LEU A 808 24.62 -5.42 4.65
N ALA A 809 24.80 -4.15 4.32
CA ALA A 809 23.80 -3.10 4.53
C ALA A 809 23.29 -2.61 3.16
N VAL A 810 22.00 -2.82 2.91
CA VAL A 810 21.29 -2.28 1.75
C VAL A 810 20.58 -1.00 2.16
N VAL A 811 20.82 0.07 1.40
CA VAL A 811 20.16 1.36 1.57
C VAL A 811 19.38 1.73 0.31
N PRO A 812 18.30 2.52 0.41
CA PRO A 812 17.53 2.91 -0.77
C PRO A 812 18.28 3.90 -1.67
N VAL A 813 19.15 4.72 -1.08
CA VAL A 813 19.93 5.76 -1.78
C VAL A 813 21.32 5.83 -1.16
N ASN A 814 22.34 6.05 -1.98
CA ASN A 814 23.69 6.34 -1.50
C ASN A 814 23.77 7.81 -1.05
N SER A 815 23.61 8.05 0.25
CA SER A 815 23.75 9.37 0.88
C SER A 815 25.09 9.51 1.58
N GLY A 816 25.49 10.73 1.95
CA GLY A 816 26.68 10.94 2.78
C GLY A 816 26.62 10.18 4.11
N ALA A 817 25.41 10.01 4.67
CA ALA A 817 25.17 9.23 5.88
C ALA A 817 25.47 7.73 5.69
N ALA A 818 25.30 7.19 4.48
CA ALA A 818 25.56 5.77 4.22
C ALA A 818 27.01 5.36 4.54
N ALA A 819 27.97 6.28 4.41
CA ALA A 819 29.38 6.02 4.75
C ALA A 819 29.63 5.82 6.27
N MET A 820 28.67 6.19 7.12
CA MET A 820 28.77 6.03 8.58
C MET A 820 28.22 4.68 9.08
N ILE A 821 27.63 3.88 8.19
CA ILE A 821 27.07 2.57 8.53
C ILE A 821 28.21 1.60 8.86
N SER A 822 28.14 0.95 10.02
CA SER A 822 29.15 -0.05 10.43
C SER A 822 28.84 -1.42 9.82
N ALA A 823 29.07 -1.56 8.52
CA ALA A 823 28.90 -2.81 7.78
C ALA A 823 30.13 -3.15 6.91
N ILE A 824 30.30 -4.43 6.58
CA ILE A 824 31.39 -4.89 5.71
C ILE A 824 31.16 -4.41 4.27
N ASN A 825 29.93 -4.53 3.78
CA ASN A 825 29.53 -4.04 2.47
C ASN A 825 28.31 -3.15 2.59
N ILE A 826 28.33 -2.01 1.88
CA ILE A 826 27.20 -1.08 1.80
C ILE A 826 26.81 -0.95 0.34
N VAL A 827 25.54 -1.20 0.04
CA VAL A 827 25.01 -1.20 -1.33
C VAL A 827 23.74 -0.36 -1.37
N ALA A 828 23.66 0.56 -2.33
CA ALA A 828 22.38 1.14 -2.70
C ALA A 828 21.65 0.19 -3.65
N GLY A 829 20.47 -0.30 -3.26
CA GLY A 829 19.84 -1.39 -4.01
C GLY A 829 18.42 -1.73 -3.60
N ASP A 830 18.00 -2.93 -4.01
CA ASP A 830 16.66 -3.46 -3.81
C ASP A 830 16.67 -4.75 -2.96
N LEU A 831 15.49 -5.20 -2.54
CA LEU A 831 15.36 -6.36 -1.65
C LEU A 831 15.60 -7.68 -2.39
N HIS A 832 15.30 -7.74 -3.69
CA HIS A 832 15.50 -8.95 -4.48
C HIS A 832 16.98 -9.28 -4.69
N SER A 833 17.83 -8.27 -4.84
CA SER A 833 19.27 -8.42 -5.07
C SER A 833 20.03 -8.87 -3.83
N ILE A 834 19.39 -8.88 -2.65
CA ILE A 834 19.99 -9.39 -1.41
C ILE A 834 20.25 -10.88 -1.57
N ASN A 835 21.53 -11.23 -1.59
CA ASN A 835 22.01 -12.61 -1.61
C ASN A 835 23.21 -12.70 -0.68
N GLY A 836 23.27 -13.75 0.11
CA GLY A 836 24.22 -13.88 1.21
C GLY A 836 23.86 -15.06 2.10
N ASP A 837 24.79 -15.42 2.98
CA ASP A 837 24.53 -16.37 4.06
C ASP A 837 24.47 -15.57 5.37
N PHE A 838 23.25 -15.40 5.88
CA PHE A 838 22.97 -14.57 7.05
C PHE A 838 22.22 -15.38 8.11
N ASP A 839 22.41 -15.03 9.36
CA ASP A 839 21.64 -15.58 10.47
C ASP A 839 20.31 -14.84 10.68
N LEU A 840 20.26 -13.54 10.34
CA LEU A 840 19.12 -12.65 10.54
C LEU A 840 19.06 -11.57 9.43
N LEU A 841 17.87 -11.27 8.95
CA LEU A 841 17.58 -10.11 8.11
C LEU A 841 16.83 -9.06 8.94
N ILE A 842 17.31 -7.82 8.95
CA ILE A 842 16.65 -6.67 9.58
C ILE A 842 16.17 -5.73 8.49
N SER A 843 14.86 -5.63 8.29
CA SER A 843 14.26 -4.80 7.24
C SER A 843 12.76 -4.56 7.50
N ASN A 844 12.06 -3.90 6.58
CA ASN A 844 10.65 -3.57 6.71
C ASN A 844 9.73 -4.77 6.34
N SER A 845 8.40 -4.58 6.34
CA SER A 845 7.43 -5.64 6.03
C SER A 845 7.49 -6.17 4.59
N HIS A 846 8.11 -5.44 3.66
CA HIS A 846 8.25 -5.87 2.28
C HIS A 846 9.40 -6.88 2.07
N ALA A 847 10.25 -7.07 3.08
CA ALA A 847 11.35 -8.01 3.02
C ALA A 847 10.95 -9.46 3.37
N GLU A 848 9.68 -9.74 3.65
CA GLU A 848 9.17 -11.08 4.00
C GLU A 848 9.54 -12.12 2.94
N ASP A 849 9.18 -11.88 1.67
CA ASP A 849 9.54 -12.77 0.55
C ASP A 849 11.07 -12.95 0.41
N THR A 850 11.85 -11.94 0.80
CA THR A 850 13.32 -12.01 0.75
C THR A 850 13.87 -12.86 1.90
N ALA A 851 13.32 -12.71 3.10
CA ALA A 851 13.67 -13.49 4.27
C ALA A 851 13.32 -14.97 4.06
N ASP A 852 12.14 -15.26 3.50
CA ASP A 852 11.70 -16.60 3.14
C ASP A 852 12.63 -17.23 2.10
N ARG A 853 12.99 -16.48 1.05
CA ARG A 853 13.94 -16.93 0.02
C ARG A 853 15.33 -17.24 0.57
N LEU A 854 15.80 -16.45 1.54
CA LEU A 854 17.09 -16.67 2.20
C LEU A 854 17.01 -17.75 3.30
N GLY A 855 15.81 -18.12 3.75
CA GLY A 855 15.61 -19.05 4.86
C GLY A 855 16.06 -18.47 6.21
N VAL A 856 15.89 -17.16 6.42
CA VAL A 856 16.35 -16.46 7.63
C VAL A 856 15.19 -15.75 8.33
N PRO A 857 15.21 -15.63 9.66
CA PRO A 857 14.22 -14.83 10.37
C PRO A 857 14.29 -13.36 9.95
N LEU A 858 13.13 -12.71 9.87
CA LEU A 858 13.00 -11.28 9.61
C LEU A 858 12.68 -10.53 10.90
N TYR A 859 13.61 -9.67 11.32
CA TYR A 859 13.35 -8.68 12.36
C TYR A 859 12.84 -7.38 11.73
N GLN A 860 11.55 -7.09 11.93
CA GLN A 860 10.90 -6.01 11.19
C GLN A 860 11.14 -4.62 11.82
N MET A 861 11.82 -3.75 11.07
CA MET A 861 12.10 -2.36 11.43
C MET A 861 12.09 -1.44 10.20
N GLY A 862 11.89 -0.14 10.43
CA GLY A 862 11.91 0.89 9.41
C GLY A 862 10.55 1.15 8.81
N PHE A 863 10.52 1.50 7.52
CA PHE A 863 9.31 1.87 6.82
C PHE A 863 9.15 1.07 5.52
N PRO A 864 7.96 0.50 5.23
CA PRO A 864 6.79 0.40 6.10
C PRO A 864 6.81 -0.89 6.93
N VAL A 865 6.48 -0.81 8.22
CA VAL A 865 6.19 -1.97 9.07
C VAL A 865 4.69 -2.00 9.37
N TYR A 866 3.97 -2.98 8.83
CA TYR A 866 2.53 -3.17 9.06
C TYR A 866 2.14 -4.63 9.36
N LYS A 867 3.04 -5.59 9.13
CA LYS A 867 2.87 -7.01 9.49
C LYS A 867 3.23 -7.31 10.96
N VAL A 868 3.73 -6.32 11.70
CA VAL A 868 3.96 -6.40 13.16
C VAL A 868 2.99 -5.49 13.90
N MET A 869 2.32 -6.06 14.91
CA MET A 869 1.42 -5.31 15.81
C MET A 869 2.24 -4.53 16.84
N GLY A 870 1.80 -3.32 17.20
CA GLY A 870 2.46 -2.52 18.24
C GLY A 870 3.79 -1.86 17.83
N TYR A 871 4.13 -1.85 16.54
CA TYR A 871 5.38 -1.21 16.07
C TYR A 871 5.45 0.28 16.40
N THR A 872 4.34 1.02 16.34
CA THR A 872 4.32 2.45 16.68
C THR A 872 4.49 2.74 18.16
N SER A 873 4.10 1.80 19.02
CA SER A 873 4.24 1.87 20.48
C SER A 873 5.59 1.32 20.99
N ARG A 874 6.48 0.92 20.07
CA ARG A 874 7.74 0.27 20.39
C ARG A 874 8.85 1.30 20.59
N THR A 875 9.37 1.43 21.80
CA THR A 875 10.59 2.22 22.04
C THR A 875 11.83 1.49 21.50
N THR A 876 12.60 2.16 20.66
CA THR A 876 13.88 1.71 20.10
C THR A 876 15.07 2.51 20.63
N ILE A 877 14.85 3.70 21.20
CA ILE A 877 15.95 4.54 21.72
C ILE A 877 16.22 4.37 23.22
N GLY A 878 17.37 4.89 23.66
CA GLY A 878 17.82 4.88 25.04
C GLY A 878 18.15 3.47 25.54
N TYR A 879 18.45 3.36 26.83
CA TYR A 879 18.88 2.09 27.42
C TYR A 879 17.79 1.01 27.35
N ARG A 880 16.52 1.39 27.60
CA ARG A 880 15.40 0.45 27.56
C ARG A 880 15.09 -0.04 26.14
N GLY A 881 15.09 0.88 25.16
CA GLY A 881 14.79 0.55 23.77
C GLY A 881 15.87 -0.32 23.16
N SER A 882 17.13 0.00 23.45
CA SER A 882 18.29 -0.83 23.08
C SER A 882 18.15 -2.26 23.58
N LEU A 883 17.80 -2.43 24.87
CA LEU A 883 17.60 -3.76 25.46
C LEU A 883 16.43 -4.51 24.79
N ALA A 884 15.32 -3.83 24.51
CA ALA A 884 14.19 -4.44 23.82
C ALA A 884 14.58 -4.97 22.43
N MET A 885 15.32 -4.18 21.64
CA MET A 885 15.82 -4.62 20.33
C MET A 885 16.76 -5.82 20.42
N ILE A 886 17.72 -5.79 21.35
CA ILE A 886 18.65 -6.89 21.60
C ILE A 886 17.90 -8.18 21.95
N ASN A 887 16.96 -8.10 22.89
CA ASN A 887 16.18 -9.26 23.33
C ASN A 887 15.32 -9.83 22.21
N GLU A 888 14.67 -8.98 21.42
CA GLU A 888 13.84 -9.44 20.31
C GLU A 888 14.66 -10.11 19.20
N ALA A 889 15.80 -9.53 18.83
CA ALA A 889 16.72 -10.13 17.86
C ALA A 889 17.26 -11.48 18.37
N ALA A 890 17.66 -11.55 19.64
CA ALA A 890 18.12 -12.79 20.27
C ALA A 890 17.00 -13.85 20.31
N ASN A 891 15.76 -13.46 20.63
CA ASN A 891 14.61 -14.37 20.67
C ASN A 891 14.27 -14.96 19.29
N LEU A 892 14.42 -14.17 18.21
CA LEU A 892 14.25 -14.68 16.84
C LEU A 892 15.28 -15.76 16.51
N LEU A 893 16.54 -15.55 16.90
CA LEU A 893 17.62 -16.51 16.70
C LEU A 893 17.46 -17.75 17.58
N LEU A 894 17.02 -17.58 18.82
CA LEU A 894 16.73 -18.67 19.75
C LEU A 894 15.63 -19.61 19.21
N ARG A 895 14.50 -19.04 18.76
CA ARG A 895 13.39 -19.81 18.17
C ARG A 895 13.84 -20.61 16.95
N ARG A 896 14.76 -20.08 16.14
CA ARG A 896 15.33 -20.80 14.99
C ARG A 896 16.17 -22.01 15.42
N HIS A 897 17.00 -21.86 16.45
CA HIS A 897 17.85 -22.95 16.94
C HIS A 897 17.01 -24.14 17.44
N ASP A 898 15.90 -23.88 18.14
CA ASP A 898 14.98 -24.94 18.59
C ASP A 898 14.31 -25.67 17.40
N HIS A 899 14.04 -24.95 16.32
CA HIS A 899 13.49 -25.50 15.07
C HIS A 899 14.46 -26.35 14.26
N GLU A 900 15.76 -26.12 14.38
CA GLU A 900 16.78 -26.92 13.69
C GLU A 900 17.14 -28.19 14.48
N GLN A 901 16.79 -28.27 15.77
CA GLN A 901 16.99 -29.45 16.62
C GLN A 901 15.79 -30.41 16.67
N THR A 902 14.62 -30.01 16.15
CA THR A 902 13.38 -30.80 16.08
C THR A 902 13.08 -31.23 14.65
#